data_AF-A0AAN7TYB3-F1
#
_entry.id   AF-A0AAN7TYB3-F1
#
_cell.length_a   1.000
_cell.length_b   1.000
_cell.length_c   1.000
_cell.angle_alpha   90.00
_cell.angle_beta   90.00
_cell.angle_gamma   90.00
#
_symmetry.space_group_name_H-M   'P 1'
#
loop_
_entity.id
_entity.type
_entity.pdbx_description
1 polymer ?
#
loop_
_entity_poly.entity_id
_entity_poly.type
_entity_poly.pdbx_seq_one_letter_code
_entity_poly.pdbx_strand_id
1 'polypeptide(L)'
;MINNLSSNSPLTTTTTTKTTTIWRNGTKRQSIEFSDENKNDINYKLYKQIFKNKVLSKYIYNIARDMNSQYTNSFNTIKPFSHKRGYDEASFDWIIVNNHFQLILDKIKNNYIFKEFFTFSTLKIFIQQLQIKVDENELKNLLNKFYIVNKVNLNKSKLQDNETHFNIVGLLLFSVFSGCFEFFKIVYDDLLLLEESNETIKNNHLKVSIPTINSNCLDIALRVGNLNTINFIYNVIGIKEFNNDRALHYSLMSDNRELIINQFLLSPEVNYKPTKTLNGVFDNYNTNLLKLNFNTLKNLGSPLIFSSIDLKHGFNKFLIHFFKKNNDKENENNDINNFNEFINYFKNILFTSSVTLKNQIFMSIFKKLNYLLDYNNNNNNSNNNNNNNNNNNNNNNNNNNNNNNNNNNKKKNKEKFDKRYNSFDDYFYVLEKGEYIENNIKEIVGKPNTIQKKNKESINVRDEILEPFELINYKDFDIKRETQRILIFDFFKYGISNFIEKSDWATLIVEFICTYKEYQLFDKLFYQTAANNKLPVWACKEINEVVKTVFLCYVTRNQLIYIAIKYADKRILDFIFEQSKKSDSPFKLKSIYGSYFFENLVKNNFFNLNSTPIGIQIEFLKSLLKYDIEIYPTLETLKYMFSNKNLCSESDLNKIGDLLLNFHQAGLLFKEKDNFRSFEQKIGGEILLDNEIAFKYYFKNENYKQLFNWKRDLISTDVITKLENLNLIQFLLENEIGQISIDLSISEVCSIKVLDFMYNDLGFRFNSNNSLEKISNLNDWDSNYLFYYSLNKIINSGISSDQKTFVTFKEINNSNYRKIKFIQSKINNGSLDESNIKFTNSLNFYENTKSLYNINTVVYLGNENFIYSFLDEFDQSNEKYNYNLELDDKSKNLLLESPNHEKIINNIKEIIENYYNS
;
A
#
# COMPACT_ATOMS: atom_id res chain seq x y z
N MET A 1 -34.33 59.50 41.47
CA MET A 1 -35.65 59.38 40.81
C MET A 1 -35.94 57.90 40.64
N ILE A 2 -36.69 57.31 41.58
CA ILE A 2 -38.12 56.87 41.43
C ILE A 2 -38.20 55.61 40.55
N ASN A 3 -38.80 54.46 40.88
CA ASN A 3 -39.47 53.82 42.03
C ASN A 3 -39.53 52.31 41.66
N ASN A 4 -39.22 51.34 42.51
CA ASN A 4 -40.07 50.68 43.52
C ASN A 4 -41.44 50.14 43.06
N LEU A 5 -41.70 48.86 43.39
CA LEU A 5 -42.86 48.29 44.14
C LEU A 5 -42.70 46.74 44.16
N SER A 6 -42.33 46.11 45.29
CA SER A 6 -43.16 45.67 46.45
C SER A 6 -44.00 44.42 46.14
N SER A 7 -44.27 43.44 47.00
CA SER A 7 -43.98 43.15 48.42
C SER A 7 -44.78 41.89 48.80
N ASN A 8 -44.31 41.09 49.76
CA ASN A 8 -45.04 40.65 50.97
C ASN A 8 -44.56 39.29 51.50
N SER A 9 -44.05 39.37 52.73
CA SER A 9 -43.86 38.35 53.77
C SER A 9 -45.21 37.98 54.44
N PRO A 10 -45.35 37.34 55.64
CA PRO A 10 -44.35 36.81 56.61
C PRO A 10 -44.76 35.59 57.52
N LEU A 11 -43.90 35.30 58.54
CA LEU A 11 -44.17 34.84 59.94
C LEU A 11 -44.56 33.32 60.15
N THR A 12 -44.15 32.52 61.16
CA THR A 12 -43.25 32.55 62.35
C THR A 12 -43.28 31.20 63.11
N THR A 13 -42.40 31.06 64.14
CA THR A 13 -42.42 30.20 65.38
C THR A 13 -41.68 28.85 65.33
N THR A 14 -40.52 28.64 66.01
CA THR A 14 -40.22 28.34 67.45
C THR A 14 -40.88 27.04 67.94
N THR A 15 -40.27 26.03 68.60
CA THR A 15 -39.31 26.02 69.73
C THR A 15 -38.88 24.55 70.09
N THR A 16 -37.59 24.36 70.42
CA THR A 16 -36.97 23.57 71.54
C THR A 16 -37.26 22.08 71.92
N THR A 17 -36.13 21.35 72.11
CA THR A 17 -35.75 20.40 73.21
C THR A 17 -36.41 19.00 73.26
N LYS A 18 -35.82 17.87 73.69
CA LYS A 18 -34.49 17.40 74.19
C LYS A 18 -34.56 15.85 74.31
N THR A 19 -33.44 15.14 74.07
CA THR A 19 -32.95 13.84 74.67
C THR A 19 -33.88 12.58 74.68
N THR A 20 -33.44 11.33 74.40
CA THR A 20 -32.34 10.57 75.05
C THR A 20 -32.03 9.24 74.29
N THR A 21 -30.73 8.96 74.06
CA THR A 21 -29.88 7.72 74.07
C THR A 21 -30.53 6.31 73.90
N ILE A 22 -30.02 5.35 73.10
CA ILE A 22 -28.81 4.47 73.28
C ILE A 22 -28.40 3.70 71.97
N TRP A 23 -27.07 3.71 71.66
CA TRP A 23 -26.11 2.77 70.98
C TRP A 23 -26.51 1.93 69.72
N ARG A 24 -25.71 1.74 68.64
CA ARG A 24 -24.28 1.34 68.48
C ARG A 24 -23.71 1.63 67.04
N ASN A 25 -22.40 1.94 66.97
CA ASN A 25 -21.35 1.76 65.93
C ASN A 25 -21.46 2.24 64.45
N GLY A 26 -20.40 2.97 64.00
CA GLY A 26 -19.91 3.02 62.60
C GLY A 26 -19.34 4.37 62.15
N THR A 27 -18.06 4.42 61.75
CA THR A 27 -17.20 5.61 61.50
C THR A 27 -17.25 6.20 60.07
N LYS A 28 -17.15 7.55 59.90
CA LYS A 28 -16.09 8.29 59.14
C LYS A 28 -16.40 9.78 58.79
N ARG A 29 -15.29 10.48 58.48
CA ARG A 29 -14.94 11.92 58.40
C ARG A 29 -15.64 12.84 57.37
N GLN A 30 -15.77 14.11 57.83
CA GLN A 30 -15.66 15.48 57.23
C GLN A 30 -15.98 15.77 55.75
N SER A 31 -16.81 16.81 55.53
CA SER A 31 -17.29 17.32 54.23
C SER A 31 -16.81 18.75 53.90
N ILE A 32 -16.60 19.02 52.60
CA ILE A 32 -16.33 20.30 51.94
C ILE A 32 -17.65 20.82 51.30
N GLU A 33 -17.94 22.12 51.35
CA GLU A 33 -19.18 22.73 50.80
C GLU A 33 -19.05 23.23 49.34
N PHE A 34 -20.13 23.13 48.55
CA PHE A 34 -20.25 23.53 47.13
C PHE A 34 -21.59 24.26 46.81
N SER A 35 -21.57 25.24 45.88
CA SER A 35 -22.65 26.22 45.52
C SER A 35 -23.77 25.65 44.61
N ASP A 36 -24.94 26.32 44.49
CA ASP A 36 -26.30 25.71 44.40
C ASP A 36 -27.08 25.78 43.04
N GLU A 37 -26.42 25.78 41.87
CA GLU A 37 -27.06 26.08 40.54
C GLU A 37 -27.98 25.01 39.91
N ASN A 38 -27.88 23.72 40.25
CA ASN A 38 -28.57 22.64 39.50
C ASN A 38 -30.09 22.44 39.78
N LYS A 39 -30.76 23.35 40.49
CA LYS A 39 -32.08 23.08 41.11
C LYS A 39 -33.25 22.81 40.15
N ASN A 40 -33.16 23.20 38.87
CA ASN A 40 -34.28 23.08 37.92
C ASN A 40 -34.21 21.89 36.95
N ASP A 41 -33.09 21.18 36.87
CA ASP A 41 -32.97 19.99 36.01
C ASP A 41 -33.81 18.82 36.56
N ILE A 42 -34.70 18.28 35.71
CA ILE A 42 -35.62 17.17 36.03
C ILE A 42 -34.84 15.92 36.48
N ASN A 43 -33.70 15.64 35.85
CA ASN A 43 -32.86 14.51 36.19
C ASN A 43 -32.17 14.76 37.53
N TYR A 44 -31.64 15.95 37.79
CA TYR A 44 -31.05 16.26 39.11
C TYR A 44 -32.07 16.12 40.26
N LYS A 45 -33.35 16.47 40.02
CA LYS A 45 -34.43 16.28 41.01
C LYS A 45 -34.66 14.79 41.33
N LEU A 46 -34.58 13.90 40.34
CA LEU A 46 -34.67 12.43 40.51
C LEU A 46 -33.48 11.86 41.29
N TYR A 47 -32.25 12.24 40.95
CA TYR A 47 -31.06 11.83 41.70
C TYR A 47 -31.13 12.29 43.17
N LYS A 48 -31.70 13.47 43.43
CA LYS A 48 -31.92 13.98 44.79
C LYS A 48 -32.97 13.17 45.58
N GLN A 49 -34.00 12.67 44.92
CA GLN A 49 -35.03 11.81 45.55
C GLN A 49 -34.51 10.42 45.90
N ILE A 50 -33.67 9.83 45.05
CA ILE A 50 -33.16 8.46 45.21
C ILE A 50 -32.12 8.38 46.32
N PHE A 51 -31.06 9.18 46.24
CA PHE A 51 -29.95 9.08 47.20
C PHE A 51 -30.23 9.83 48.50
N LYS A 52 -31.28 10.67 48.53
CA LYS A 52 -31.74 11.51 49.66
C LYS A 52 -30.61 12.31 50.34
N ASN A 53 -29.47 12.45 49.68
CA ASN A 53 -28.27 13.13 50.15
C ASN A 53 -27.86 14.13 49.08
N LYS A 54 -28.09 15.42 49.36
CA LYS A 54 -27.94 16.51 48.40
C LYS A 54 -26.52 16.59 47.81
N VAL A 55 -25.49 16.33 48.62
CA VAL A 55 -24.09 16.44 48.21
C VAL A 55 -23.71 15.28 47.29
N LEU A 56 -24.07 14.05 47.66
CA LEU A 56 -23.78 12.85 46.87
C LEU A 56 -24.57 12.82 45.55
N SER A 57 -25.86 13.16 45.58
CA SER A 57 -26.68 13.26 44.35
C SER A 57 -26.11 14.26 43.35
N LYS A 58 -25.52 15.35 43.85
CA LYS A 58 -24.91 16.39 43.01
C LYS A 58 -23.57 15.96 42.44
N TYR A 59 -22.73 15.31 43.23
CA TYR A 59 -21.46 14.78 42.76
C TYR A 59 -21.67 13.70 41.68
N ILE A 60 -22.59 12.76 41.92
CA ILE A 60 -22.92 11.70 40.97
C ILE A 60 -23.58 12.26 39.71
N TYR A 61 -24.51 13.21 39.82
CA TYR A 61 -25.14 13.84 38.66
C TYR A 61 -24.13 14.63 37.81
N ASN A 62 -23.19 15.35 38.44
CA ASN A 62 -22.15 16.08 37.70
C ASN A 62 -21.19 15.13 36.97
N ILE A 63 -20.74 14.03 37.60
CA ILE A 63 -19.93 13.00 36.93
C ILE A 63 -20.72 12.32 35.81
N ALA A 64 -21.98 11.96 36.05
CA ALA A 64 -22.83 11.35 35.05
C ALA A 64 -23.08 12.29 33.86
N ARG A 65 -23.26 13.60 34.10
CA ARG A 65 -23.38 14.61 33.04
C ARG A 65 -22.07 14.76 32.25
N ASP A 66 -20.94 14.83 32.94
CA ASP A 66 -19.61 14.97 32.33
C ASP A 66 -19.17 13.71 31.56
N MET A 67 -19.66 12.53 31.96
CA MET A 67 -19.52 11.28 31.21
C MET A 67 -20.50 11.21 30.02
N ASN A 68 -21.71 11.77 30.16
CA ASN A 68 -22.77 11.65 29.16
C ASN A 68 -22.71 12.70 28.03
N SER A 69 -21.86 13.72 28.11
CA SER A 69 -21.72 14.75 27.05
C SER A 69 -20.59 14.49 26.04
N GLN A 70 -20.04 13.26 25.95
CA GLN A 70 -18.88 12.95 25.12
C GLN A 70 -19.19 11.82 24.13
N TYR A 71 -19.34 12.11 22.84
CA TYR A 71 -19.48 11.08 21.80
C TYR A 71 -18.11 10.54 21.40
N THR A 72 -17.76 9.34 21.87
CA THR A 72 -16.63 8.56 21.35
C THR A 72 -17.12 7.21 20.81
N ASN A 73 -16.69 6.83 19.60
CA ASN A 73 -17.04 5.55 18.95
C ASN A 73 -16.04 4.44 19.30
N SER A 74 -15.13 4.63 20.27
CA SER A 74 -14.05 3.67 20.52
C SER A 74 -14.07 3.12 21.94
N PHE A 75 -14.12 1.79 22.03
CA PHE A 75 -13.80 1.01 23.22
C PHE A 75 -12.33 1.15 23.67
N ASN A 76 -11.47 1.84 22.91
CA ASN A 76 -10.10 2.15 23.30
C ASN A 76 -10.03 3.42 24.15
N THR A 77 -9.58 3.27 25.40
CA THR A 77 -9.43 4.32 26.42
C THR A 77 -8.28 5.30 26.19
N ILE A 78 -7.56 5.20 25.07
CA ILE A 78 -6.31 5.94 24.80
C ILE A 78 -6.41 6.72 23.47
N LYS A 79 -7.46 7.52 23.29
CA LYS A 79 -7.46 8.56 22.25
C LYS A 79 -7.28 9.96 22.87
N PRO A 80 -6.49 10.84 22.25
CA PRO A 80 -6.19 12.17 22.79
C PRO A 80 -7.45 13.05 22.87
N PHE A 81 -7.46 13.98 23.83
CA PHE A 81 -8.58 14.88 24.15
C PHE A 81 -9.13 15.67 22.93
N SER A 82 -8.29 15.91 21.91
CA SER A 82 -8.67 16.52 20.62
C SER A 82 -9.75 15.76 19.84
N HIS A 83 -10.04 14.51 20.21
CA HIS A 83 -11.07 13.65 19.61
C HIS A 83 -12.37 13.62 20.44
N LYS A 84 -12.63 14.65 21.26
CA LYS A 84 -13.86 14.81 22.03
C LYS A 84 -14.51 16.15 21.71
N ARG A 85 -15.80 16.16 21.37
CA ARG A 85 -16.62 17.37 21.13
C ARG A 85 -18.01 17.19 21.73
N GLY A 86 -18.59 18.25 22.27
CA GLY A 86 -20.01 18.27 22.64
C GLY A 86 -20.92 18.14 21.41
N TYR A 87 -22.20 17.82 21.61
CA TYR A 87 -23.15 17.63 20.51
C TYR A 87 -23.19 18.85 19.56
N ASP A 88 -23.33 20.06 20.09
CA ASP A 88 -23.42 21.28 19.29
C ASP A 88 -22.07 21.74 18.72
N GLU A 89 -20.97 21.31 19.35
CA GLU A 89 -19.59 21.62 18.93
C GLU A 89 -19.06 20.66 17.88
N ALA A 90 -19.66 19.47 17.77
CA ALA A 90 -19.30 18.47 16.78
C ALA A 90 -19.70 18.95 15.38
N SER A 91 -18.70 19.52 14.71
CA SER A 91 -18.71 19.95 13.32
C SER A 91 -18.93 18.75 12.39
N PHE A 92 -19.56 18.95 11.24
CA PHE A 92 -19.74 17.94 10.20
C PHE A 92 -18.39 17.32 9.79
N ASP A 93 -17.39 18.15 9.48
CA ASP A 93 -16.05 17.69 9.09
C ASP A 93 -15.38 16.90 10.21
N TRP A 94 -15.46 17.40 11.44
CA TRP A 94 -14.95 16.69 12.61
C TRP A 94 -15.61 15.32 12.77
N ILE A 95 -16.93 15.23 12.58
CA ILE A 95 -17.65 13.95 12.69
C ILE A 95 -17.17 12.96 11.61
N ILE A 96 -16.98 13.41 10.38
CA ILE A 96 -16.53 12.55 9.26
C ILE A 96 -15.09 12.07 9.48
N VAL A 97 -14.15 12.98 9.79
CA VAL A 97 -12.73 12.65 10.02
C VAL A 97 -12.56 11.65 11.17
N ASN A 98 -13.44 11.73 12.17
CA ASN A 98 -13.41 10.85 13.35
C ASN A 98 -14.36 9.63 13.25
N ASN A 99 -15.00 9.41 12.10
CA ASN A 99 -15.92 8.29 11.84
C ASN A 99 -17.11 8.20 12.83
N HIS A 100 -17.66 9.33 13.32
CA HIS A 100 -18.84 9.35 14.21
C HIS A 100 -20.19 9.39 13.47
N PHE A 101 -20.38 8.51 12.48
CA PHE A 101 -21.56 8.52 11.59
C PHE A 101 -22.91 8.48 12.32
N GLN A 102 -23.00 7.79 13.45
CA GLN A 102 -24.24 7.73 14.25
C GLN A 102 -24.66 9.12 14.77
N LEU A 103 -23.69 9.99 15.09
CA LEU A 103 -23.94 11.35 15.53
C LEU A 103 -24.47 12.22 14.39
N ILE A 104 -23.96 12.05 13.16
CA ILE A 104 -24.54 12.71 11.99
C ILE A 104 -25.98 12.25 11.74
N LEU A 105 -26.25 10.94 11.82
CA LEU A 105 -27.61 10.40 11.65
C LEU A 105 -28.58 11.00 12.67
N ASP A 106 -28.17 11.07 13.94
CA ASP A 106 -28.97 11.69 14.99
C ASP A 106 -29.21 13.18 14.73
N LYS A 107 -28.16 13.93 14.35
CA LYS A 107 -28.28 15.35 13.96
C LYS A 107 -29.26 15.57 12.82
N ILE A 108 -29.20 14.74 11.78
CA ILE A 108 -30.15 14.81 10.66
C ILE A 108 -31.57 14.51 11.13
N LYS A 109 -31.75 13.46 11.95
CA LYS A 109 -33.04 13.10 12.56
C LYS A 109 -33.60 14.22 13.43
N ASN A 110 -32.76 15.07 14.02
CA ASN A 110 -33.15 16.22 14.83
C ASN A 110 -33.20 17.56 14.06
N ASN A 111 -33.20 17.55 12.71
CA ASN A 111 -33.22 18.77 11.88
C ASN A 111 -32.05 19.75 12.20
N TYR A 112 -30.89 19.23 12.55
CA TYR A 112 -29.74 20.05 12.90
C TYR A 112 -29.16 20.77 11.67
N ILE A 113 -28.98 22.08 11.79
CA ILE A 113 -28.32 22.92 10.77
C ILE A 113 -26.84 23.01 11.09
N PHE A 114 -25.99 22.44 10.23
CA PHE A 114 -24.54 22.56 10.35
C PHE A 114 -24.11 23.98 9.99
N LYS A 115 -23.41 24.67 10.90
CA LYS A 115 -23.03 26.09 10.74
C LYS A 115 -21.89 26.31 9.74
N GLU A 116 -21.11 25.28 9.47
CA GLU A 116 -19.93 25.34 8.60
C GLU A 116 -20.26 25.06 7.13
N PHE A 117 -19.31 25.43 6.26
CA PHE A 117 -19.36 25.06 4.85
C PHE A 117 -18.92 23.61 4.67
N PHE A 118 -19.53 22.93 3.72
CA PHE A 118 -19.17 21.56 3.37
C PHE A 118 -17.96 21.56 2.43
N THR A 119 -17.03 20.63 2.66
CA THR A 119 -15.98 20.35 1.69
C THR A 119 -16.42 19.22 0.76
N PHE A 120 -15.83 19.14 -0.44
CA PHE A 120 -16.15 18.08 -1.40
C PHE A 120 -15.89 16.69 -0.80
N SER A 121 -14.72 16.49 -0.17
CA SER A 121 -14.30 15.21 0.40
C SER A 121 -15.24 14.74 1.52
N THR A 122 -15.51 15.61 2.51
CA THR A 122 -16.32 15.21 3.67
C THR A 122 -17.77 14.95 3.28
N LEU A 123 -18.33 15.74 2.37
CA LEU A 123 -19.70 15.55 1.89
C LEU A 123 -19.84 14.28 1.04
N LYS A 124 -18.84 13.96 0.19
CA LYS A 124 -18.82 12.72 -0.60
C LYS A 124 -18.73 11.49 0.30
N ILE A 125 -17.82 11.48 1.27
CA ILE A 125 -17.68 10.38 2.25
C ILE A 125 -18.99 10.19 3.01
N PHE A 126 -19.62 11.26 3.48
CA PHE A 126 -20.89 11.21 4.18
C PHE A 126 -21.99 10.52 3.34
N ILE A 127 -22.19 10.95 2.11
CA ILE A 127 -23.24 10.41 1.23
C ILE A 127 -22.98 8.93 0.94
N GLN A 128 -21.72 8.56 0.64
CA GLN A 128 -21.34 7.16 0.39
C GLN A 128 -21.55 6.29 1.64
N GLN A 129 -21.24 6.81 2.83
CA GLN A 129 -21.42 6.08 4.08
C GLN A 129 -22.89 5.92 4.46
N LEU A 130 -23.73 6.92 4.17
CA LEU A 130 -25.18 6.79 4.28
C LEU A 130 -25.71 5.67 3.39
N GLN A 131 -25.28 5.65 2.12
CA GLN A 131 -25.72 4.64 1.16
C GLN A 131 -25.35 3.21 1.58
N ILE A 132 -24.21 3.03 2.27
CA ILE A 132 -23.76 1.71 2.75
C ILE A 132 -24.50 1.29 4.03
N LYS A 133 -24.85 2.23 4.92
CA LYS A 133 -25.29 1.93 6.30
C LYS A 133 -26.81 1.96 6.51
N VAL A 134 -27.56 2.54 5.58
CA VAL A 134 -29.00 2.78 5.74
C VAL A 134 -29.76 2.05 4.63
N ASP A 135 -30.94 1.52 4.94
CA ASP A 135 -31.82 0.93 3.92
C ASP A 135 -32.28 1.98 2.89
N GLU A 136 -32.66 1.55 1.69
CA GLU A 136 -32.95 2.45 0.57
C GLU A 136 -34.11 3.44 0.86
N ASN A 137 -35.12 3.03 1.64
CA ASN A 137 -36.26 3.88 1.98
C ASN A 137 -35.90 4.93 3.04
N GLU A 138 -35.18 4.53 4.09
CA GLU A 138 -34.67 5.45 5.12
C GLU A 138 -33.61 6.38 4.53
N LEU A 139 -32.77 5.90 3.60
CA LEU A 139 -31.74 6.68 2.92
C LEU A 139 -32.33 7.91 2.23
N LYS A 140 -33.37 7.72 1.41
CA LYS A 140 -34.06 8.82 0.72
C LYS A 140 -34.61 9.85 1.71
N ASN A 141 -35.25 9.39 2.77
CA ASN A 141 -35.83 10.27 3.80
C ASN A 141 -34.76 11.09 4.53
N LEU A 142 -33.65 10.45 4.91
CA LEU A 142 -32.54 11.12 5.60
C LEU A 142 -31.81 12.11 4.69
N LEU A 143 -31.54 11.74 3.43
CA LEU A 143 -30.92 12.63 2.46
C LEU A 143 -31.79 13.85 2.18
N ASN A 144 -33.11 13.66 2.01
CA ASN A 144 -34.03 14.76 1.79
C ASN A 144 -34.09 15.69 3.01
N LYS A 145 -34.14 15.11 4.21
CA LYS A 145 -34.11 15.87 5.46
C LYS A 145 -32.80 16.65 5.62
N PHE A 146 -31.66 16.00 5.39
CA PHE A 146 -30.35 16.66 5.43
C PHE A 146 -30.27 17.80 4.42
N TYR A 147 -30.69 17.57 3.18
CA TYR A 147 -30.68 18.55 2.10
C TYR A 147 -31.54 19.76 2.44
N ILE A 148 -32.82 19.56 2.78
CA ILE A 148 -33.76 20.66 3.10
C ILE A 148 -33.22 21.52 4.25
N VAL A 149 -32.78 20.89 5.33
CA VAL A 149 -32.30 21.59 6.53
C VAL A 149 -31.00 22.37 6.26
N ASN A 150 -30.11 21.84 5.42
CA ASN A 150 -28.79 22.41 5.17
C ASN A 150 -28.66 23.10 3.80
N LYS A 151 -29.76 23.28 3.06
CA LYS A 151 -29.79 23.79 1.68
C LYS A 151 -29.01 25.09 1.50
N VAL A 152 -29.20 26.05 2.42
CA VAL A 152 -28.52 27.35 2.37
C VAL A 152 -27.00 27.20 2.45
N ASN A 153 -26.51 26.30 3.30
CA ASN A 153 -25.07 26.10 3.50
C ASN A 153 -24.47 25.23 2.38
N LEU A 154 -25.23 24.24 1.88
CA LEU A 154 -24.85 23.46 0.70
C LEU A 154 -24.66 24.37 -0.53
N ASN A 155 -25.59 25.31 -0.77
CA ASN A 155 -25.50 26.24 -1.90
C ASN A 155 -24.37 27.28 -1.77
N LYS A 156 -23.97 27.62 -0.54
CA LYS A 156 -22.84 28.54 -0.29
C LYS A 156 -21.48 27.84 -0.31
N SER A 157 -21.46 26.51 -0.23
CA SER A 157 -20.22 25.73 -0.12
C SER A 157 -19.46 25.76 -1.44
N LYS A 158 -18.18 26.13 -1.39
CA LYS A 158 -17.26 26.01 -2.54
C LYS A 158 -16.72 24.58 -2.55
N LEU A 159 -17.40 23.69 -3.26
CA LEU A 159 -16.99 22.28 -3.35
C LEU A 159 -15.83 22.17 -4.34
N GLN A 160 -14.61 22.34 -3.83
CA GLN A 160 -13.37 22.16 -4.60
C GLN A 160 -12.89 20.72 -4.45
N ASP A 161 -12.56 20.07 -5.57
CA ASP A 161 -11.98 18.73 -5.56
C ASP A 161 -10.67 18.74 -6.32
N ASN A 162 -9.58 18.48 -5.60
CA ASN A 162 -8.25 18.35 -6.18
C ASN A 162 -8.13 17.12 -7.10
N GLU A 163 -9.04 16.15 -7.00
CA GLU A 163 -9.10 14.98 -7.89
C GLU A 163 -9.80 15.28 -9.22
N THR A 164 -10.52 16.40 -9.31
CA THR A 164 -11.15 16.85 -10.55
C THR A 164 -10.39 18.01 -11.14
N HIS A 165 -10.31 18.11 -12.46
CA HIS A 165 -9.78 19.30 -13.13
C HIS A 165 -10.66 20.56 -12.94
N PHE A 166 -11.69 20.51 -12.07
CA PHE A 166 -12.62 21.59 -11.81
C PHE A 166 -12.25 22.29 -10.49
N ASN A 167 -11.88 23.57 -10.59
CA ASN A 167 -11.52 24.38 -9.40
C ASN A 167 -12.70 24.57 -8.43
N ILE A 168 -13.95 24.56 -8.91
CA ILE A 168 -15.18 24.65 -8.11
C ILE A 168 -16.29 23.85 -8.80
N VAL A 169 -16.89 22.91 -8.08
CA VAL A 169 -17.99 22.05 -8.54
C VAL A 169 -19.31 22.56 -7.95
N GLY A 170 -20.31 22.83 -8.79
CA GLY A 170 -21.65 23.20 -8.32
C GLY A 170 -22.37 22.01 -7.66
N LEU A 171 -23.35 22.28 -6.79
CA LEU A 171 -24.03 21.23 -6.00
C LEU A 171 -24.69 20.14 -6.85
N LEU A 172 -25.28 20.49 -8.01
CA LEU A 172 -25.83 19.52 -8.95
C LEU A 172 -24.74 18.57 -9.47
N LEU A 173 -23.61 19.12 -9.92
CA LEU A 173 -22.51 18.31 -10.45
C LEU A 173 -21.88 17.45 -9.35
N PHE A 174 -21.72 18.01 -8.15
CA PHE A 174 -21.30 17.27 -6.97
C PHE A 174 -22.23 16.11 -6.66
N SER A 175 -23.54 16.31 -6.76
CA SER A 175 -24.51 15.24 -6.47
C SER A 175 -24.37 14.06 -7.43
N VAL A 176 -23.96 14.29 -8.69
CA VAL A 176 -23.55 13.22 -9.62
C VAL A 176 -22.24 12.56 -9.15
N PHE A 177 -21.22 13.34 -8.79
CA PHE A 177 -19.94 12.84 -8.25
C PHE A 177 -20.08 11.99 -6.99
N SER A 178 -21.13 12.22 -6.19
CA SER A 178 -21.40 11.46 -4.98
C SER A 178 -21.70 9.99 -5.25
N GLY A 179 -22.15 9.65 -6.47
CA GLY A 179 -22.58 8.30 -6.84
C GLY A 179 -23.91 7.86 -6.23
N CYS A 180 -24.61 8.75 -5.51
CA CYS A 180 -25.90 8.47 -4.89
C CYS A 180 -27.03 9.05 -5.75
N PHE A 181 -27.80 8.16 -6.40
CA PHE A 181 -28.92 8.55 -7.26
C PHE A 181 -29.99 9.35 -6.52
N GLU A 182 -30.36 8.95 -5.31
CA GLU A 182 -31.39 9.64 -4.52
C GLU A 182 -30.96 11.08 -4.18
N PHE A 183 -29.69 11.30 -3.81
CA PHE A 183 -29.20 12.65 -3.53
C PHE A 183 -29.19 13.51 -4.79
N PHE A 184 -28.74 12.97 -5.93
CA PHE A 184 -28.81 13.65 -7.21
C PHE A 184 -30.24 14.05 -7.58
N LYS A 185 -31.20 13.14 -7.39
CA LYS A 185 -32.61 13.39 -7.68
C LYS A 185 -33.20 14.50 -6.81
N ILE A 186 -32.91 14.48 -5.49
CA ILE A 186 -33.36 15.54 -4.57
C ILE A 186 -32.84 16.92 -5.01
N VAL A 187 -31.55 17.01 -5.36
CA VAL A 187 -30.94 18.27 -5.81
C VAL A 187 -31.54 18.74 -7.15
N TYR A 188 -31.82 17.80 -8.06
CA TYR A 188 -32.41 18.12 -9.36
C TYR A 188 -33.89 18.57 -9.25
N ASP A 189 -34.71 17.86 -8.47
CA ASP A 189 -36.12 18.18 -8.27
C ASP A 189 -36.27 19.58 -7.63
N ASP A 190 -35.37 19.94 -6.71
CA ASP A 190 -35.34 21.28 -6.11
C ASP A 190 -35.01 22.39 -7.12
N LEU A 191 -34.09 22.11 -8.06
CA LEU A 191 -33.75 23.06 -9.13
C LEU A 191 -34.93 23.29 -10.09
N LEU A 192 -35.71 22.24 -10.40
CA LEU A 192 -36.92 22.37 -11.24
C LEU A 192 -37.97 23.27 -10.58
N LEU A 193 -38.20 23.11 -9.27
CA LEU A 193 -39.15 23.95 -8.53
C LEU A 193 -38.75 25.43 -8.55
N LEU A 194 -37.45 25.73 -8.55
CA LEU A 194 -36.95 27.10 -8.67
C LEU A 194 -37.21 27.70 -10.06
N GLU A 195 -37.22 26.89 -11.13
CA GLU A 195 -37.54 27.36 -12.48
C GLU A 195 -39.02 27.68 -12.64
N GLU A 196 -39.92 26.85 -12.08
CA GLU A 196 -41.37 27.08 -12.11
C GLU A 196 -41.78 28.33 -11.32
N SER A 197 -41.15 28.57 -10.17
CA SER A 197 -41.46 29.75 -9.34
C SER A 197 -41.02 31.08 -9.96
N ASN A 198 -40.11 31.06 -10.94
CA ASN A 198 -39.55 32.26 -11.57
C ASN A 198 -40.25 32.68 -12.86
N GLU A 199 -41.40 32.07 -13.21
CA GLU A 199 -42.18 32.48 -14.39
C GLU A 199 -42.63 33.95 -14.36
N THR A 200 -42.78 34.55 -13.17
CA THR A 200 -43.08 35.98 -12.99
C THR A 200 -41.92 36.94 -13.31
N ILE A 201 -40.69 36.44 -13.50
CA ILE A 201 -39.50 37.24 -13.88
C ILE A 201 -39.10 36.97 -15.35
N LYS A 202 -39.96 36.33 -16.16
CA LYS A 202 -39.68 36.00 -17.56
C LYS A 202 -39.50 37.19 -18.52
N ASN A 203 -39.68 38.43 -18.07
CA ASN A 203 -39.51 39.61 -18.94
C ASN A 203 -38.13 40.29 -18.90
N ASN A 204 -37.17 39.83 -18.09
CA ASN A 204 -35.82 40.42 -18.08
C ASN A 204 -34.71 39.35 -18.14
N HIS A 205 -34.28 39.02 -19.37
CA HIS A 205 -32.95 38.58 -19.84
C HIS A 205 -32.04 37.59 -19.08
N LEU A 206 -32.39 37.06 -17.91
CA LEU A 206 -31.68 35.96 -17.26
C LEU A 206 -32.29 34.61 -17.66
N LYS A 207 -32.19 34.27 -18.95
CA LYS A 207 -32.18 32.86 -19.35
C LYS A 207 -30.85 32.28 -18.84
N VAL A 208 -30.82 31.84 -17.59
CA VAL A 208 -29.77 30.91 -17.13
C VAL A 208 -29.92 29.69 -18.02
N SER A 209 -29.07 29.61 -19.04
CA SER A 209 -29.12 28.59 -20.03
C SER A 209 -28.61 27.29 -19.39
N ILE A 210 -29.56 26.47 -18.94
CA ILE A 210 -29.39 25.03 -18.67
C ILE A 210 -28.44 24.33 -19.68
N PRO A 211 -28.34 24.73 -20.98
CA PRO A 211 -27.38 24.18 -21.94
C PRO A 211 -25.90 24.11 -21.56
N THR A 212 -25.35 24.93 -20.64
CA THR A 212 -23.91 24.79 -20.26
C THR A 212 -23.65 23.71 -19.21
N ILE A 213 -24.69 23.19 -18.56
CA ILE A 213 -24.62 22.05 -17.62
C ILE A 213 -24.62 20.70 -18.37
N ASN A 214 -24.95 20.69 -19.67
CA ASN A 214 -25.45 19.50 -20.37
C ASN A 214 -24.43 18.37 -20.60
N SER A 215 -23.21 18.60 -21.10
CA SER A 215 -22.34 17.45 -21.47
C SER A 215 -21.54 16.87 -20.29
N ASN A 216 -21.14 17.69 -19.32
CA ASN A 216 -20.27 17.25 -18.23
C ASN A 216 -21.01 16.35 -17.22
N CYS A 217 -22.33 16.53 -17.03
CA CYS A 217 -23.10 15.71 -16.09
C CYS A 217 -23.14 14.24 -16.52
N LEU A 218 -23.40 13.98 -17.81
CA LEU A 218 -23.42 12.61 -18.33
C LEU A 218 -22.00 11.99 -18.31
N ASP A 219 -20.97 12.74 -18.72
CA ASP A 219 -19.57 12.31 -18.65
C ASP A 219 -19.17 11.89 -17.22
N ILE A 220 -19.53 12.71 -16.22
CA ILE A 220 -19.24 12.42 -14.80
C ILE A 220 -20.09 11.24 -14.31
N ALA A 221 -21.36 11.14 -14.71
CA ALA A 221 -22.21 10.01 -14.35
C ALA A 221 -21.67 8.69 -14.90
N LEU A 222 -21.14 8.70 -16.13
CA LEU A 222 -20.47 7.55 -16.76
C LEU A 222 -19.18 7.19 -16.01
N ARG A 223 -18.39 8.20 -15.59
CA ARG A 223 -17.17 7.99 -14.80
C ARG A 223 -17.46 7.38 -13.43
N VAL A 224 -18.47 7.88 -12.75
CA VAL A 224 -18.89 7.39 -11.43
C VAL A 224 -19.54 6.01 -11.53
N GLY A 225 -20.39 5.81 -12.55
CA GLY A 225 -20.98 4.53 -12.88
C GLY A 225 -22.23 4.13 -12.10
N ASN A 226 -23.03 5.11 -11.72
CA ASN A 226 -24.38 4.86 -11.23
C ASN A 226 -25.35 4.79 -12.42
N LEU A 227 -25.81 3.58 -12.78
CA LEU A 227 -26.69 3.37 -13.94
C LEU A 227 -28.02 4.14 -13.84
N ASN A 228 -28.59 4.26 -12.65
CA ASN A 228 -29.84 5.01 -12.44
C ASN A 228 -29.63 6.50 -12.72
N THR A 229 -28.52 7.07 -12.25
CA THR A 229 -28.13 8.47 -12.55
C THR A 229 -27.90 8.67 -14.04
N ILE A 230 -27.18 7.75 -14.71
CA ILE A 230 -26.93 7.80 -16.16
C ILE A 230 -28.26 7.77 -16.93
N ASN A 231 -29.12 6.80 -16.64
CA ASN A 231 -30.42 6.65 -17.30
C ASN A 231 -31.32 7.86 -17.06
N PHE A 232 -31.32 8.42 -15.85
CA PHE A 232 -32.10 9.62 -15.53
C PHE A 232 -31.61 10.84 -16.30
N ILE A 233 -30.29 11.07 -16.33
CA ILE A 233 -29.69 12.17 -17.11
C ILE A 233 -30.02 12.02 -18.61
N TYR A 234 -29.91 10.80 -19.15
CA TYR A 234 -30.15 10.56 -20.57
C TYR A 234 -31.64 10.65 -20.94
N ASN A 235 -32.52 9.97 -20.19
CA ASN A 235 -33.94 9.82 -20.53
C ASN A 235 -34.83 10.93 -19.97
N VAL A 236 -34.58 11.40 -18.74
CA VAL A 236 -35.43 12.39 -18.06
C VAL A 236 -34.94 13.81 -18.30
N ILE A 237 -33.65 14.06 -18.11
CA ILE A 237 -33.07 15.40 -18.37
C ILE A 237 -32.94 15.65 -19.89
N GLY A 238 -32.83 14.58 -20.68
CA GLY A 238 -32.80 14.65 -22.14
C GLY A 238 -31.43 14.96 -22.72
N ILE A 239 -30.35 14.70 -21.98
CA ILE A 239 -28.97 14.85 -22.46
C ILE A 239 -28.64 13.64 -23.35
N LYS A 240 -29.03 13.73 -24.62
CA LYS A 240 -28.84 12.66 -25.61
C LYS A 240 -27.57 12.80 -26.44
N GLU A 241 -27.07 14.02 -26.59
CA GLU A 241 -25.85 14.30 -27.34
C GLU A 241 -24.63 14.12 -26.44
N PHE A 242 -23.78 13.16 -26.77
CA PHE A 242 -22.49 12.98 -26.14
C PHE A 242 -21.43 12.59 -27.17
N ASN A 243 -20.16 12.83 -26.83
CA ASN A 243 -19.06 12.37 -27.65
C ASN A 243 -18.79 10.89 -27.34
N ASN A 244 -18.85 10.03 -28.36
CA ASN A 244 -18.68 8.58 -28.20
C ASN A 244 -17.32 8.19 -27.58
N ASP A 245 -16.22 8.88 -27.93
CA ASP A 245 -14.90 8.63 -27.32
C ASP A 245 -14.93 8.91 -25.81
N ARG A 246 -15.45 10.07 -25.43
CA ARG A 246 -15.57 10.48 -24.02
C ARG A 246 -16.46 9.54 -23.25
N ALA A 247 -17.62 9.18 -23.81
CA ALA A 247 -18.57 8.30 -23.13
C ALA A 247 -17.98 6.91 -22.86
N LEU A 248 -17.28 6.31 -23.84
CA LEU A 248 -16.59 5.05 -23.62
C LEU A 248 -15.43 5.21 -22.62
N HIS A 249 -14.60 6.25 -22.77
CA HIS A 249 -13.49 6.48 -21.84
C HIS A 249 -13.97 6.62 -20.38
N TYR A 250 -14.99 7.44 -20.12
CA TYR A 250 -15.50 7.62 -18.77
C TYR A 250 -16.19 6.34 -18.26
N SER A 251 -16.93 5.63 -19.10
CA SER A 251 -17.48 4.31 -18.73
C SER A 251 -16.37 3.33 -18.33
N LEU A 252 -15.23 3.35 -19.03
CA LEU A 252 -14.07 2.52 -18.73
C LEU A 252 -13.37 2.90 -17.42
N MET A 253 -13.44 4.17 -16.99
CA MET A 253 -12.88 4.59 -15.70
C MET A 253 -13.70 4.12 -14.50
N SER A 254 -14.97 3.78 -14.70
CA SER A 254 -15.86 3.38 -13.61
C SER A 254 -15.51 2.02 -13.02
N ASP A 255 -15.82 1.84 -11.73
CA ASP A 255 -15.83 0.53 -11.08
C ASP A 255 -16.94 -0.38 -11.65
N ASN A 256 -18.05 0.19 -12.14
CA ASN A 256 -19.17 -0.53 -12.76
C ASN A 256 -19.10 -0.57 -14.30
N ARG A 257 -17.89 -0.43 -14.88
CA ARG A 257 -17.67 -0.33 -16.33
C ARG A 257 -18.41 -1.36 -17.18
N GLU A 258 -18.46 -2.63 -16.75
CA GLU A 258 -19.12 -3.68 -17.52
C GLU A 258 -20.62 -3.49 -17.62
N LEU A 259 -21.23 -3.12 -16.49
CA LEU A 259 -22.67 -2.91 -16.40
C LEU A 259 -23.07 -1.69 -17.24
N ILE A 260 -22.32 -0.59 -17.16
CA ILE A 260 -22.56 0.61 -17.95
C ILE A 260 -22.43 0.33 -19.45
N ILE A 261 -21.36 -0.35 -19.85
CA ILE A 261 -21.13 -0.64 -21.28
C ILE A 261 -22.25 -1.54 -21.81
N ASN A 262 -22.58 -2.63 -21.12
CA ASN A 262 -23.57 -3.58 -21.61
C ASN A 262 -25.01 -3.06 -21.53
N GLN A 263 -25.37 -2.36 -20.46
CA GLN A 263 -26.77 -1.96 -20.21
C GLN A 263 -27.09 -0.54 -20.68
N PHE A 264 -26.10 0.35 -20.80
CA PHE A 264 -26.30 1.71 -21.29
C PHE A 264 -25.73 1.90 -22.69
N LEU A 265 -24.40 1.82 -22.88
CA LEU A 265 -23.79 2.15 -24.18
C LEU A 265 -24.26 1.20 -25.29
N LEU A 266 -24.21 -0.11 -25.05
CA LEU A 266 -24.63 -1.13 -26.03
C LEU A 266 -26.15 -1.33 -26.07
N SER A 267 -26.92 -0.52 -25.33
CA SER A 267 -28.38 -0.58 -25.40
C SER A 267 -28.88 -0.08 -26.78
N PRO A 268 -30.00 -0.64 -27.29
CA PRO A 268 -30.62 -0.16 -28.52
C PRO A 268 -31.04 1.32 -28.47
N GLU A 269 -31.31 1.85 -27.27
CA GLU A 269 -31.81 3.22 -27.06
C GLU A 269 -30.72 4.28 -27.29
N VAL A 270 -29.48 3.98 -26.88
CA VAL A 270 -28.37 4.94 -26.92
C VAL A 270 -27.74 5.05 -28.32
N ASN A 271 -27.93 4.02 -29.18
CA ASN A 271 -27.35 3.93 -30.53
C ASN A 271 -25.86 4.28 -30.58
N TYR A 272 -25.11 3.83 -29.56
CA TYR A 272 -23.68 4.07 -29.47
C TYR A 272 -22.97 3.47 -30.68
N LYS A 273 -22.21 4.30 -31.39
CA LYS A 273 -21.34 3.86 -32.48
C LYS A 273 -19.89 4.00 -32.04
N PRO A 274 -19.16 2.89 -31.91
CA PRO A 274 -17.75 2.98 -31.60
C PRO A 274 -17.04 3.85 -32.64
N THR A 275 -16.26 4.79 -32.15
CA THR A 275 -15.46 5.70 -32.98
C THR A 275 -14.38 4.92 -33.74
N LYS A 276 -13.92 5.49 -34.87
CA LYS A 276 -12.85 4.92 -35.71
C LYS A 276 -11.48 5.53 -35.43
N THR A 277 -11.43 6.70 -34.82
CA THR A 277 -10.21 7.44 -34.42
C THR A 277 -10.40 7.99 -33.01
N LEU A 278 -9.44 7.76 -32.10
CA LEU A 278 -9.51 8.21 -30.72
C LEU A 278 -8.85 9.59 -30.67
N ASN A 279 -9.64 10.64 -30.57
CA ASN A 279 -9.12 12.01 -30.52
C ASN A 279 -9.05 12.47 -29.06
N GLY A 280 -7.88 12.35 -28.43
CA GLY A 280 -7.64 12.86 -27.07
C GLY A 280 -6.52 12.15 -26.32
N VAL A 281 -6.02 12.79 -25.26
CA VAL A 281 -5.14 12.17 -24.27
C VAL A 281 -6.02 11.54 -23.20
N PHE A 282 -6.19 10.22 -23.27
CA PHE A 282 -7.06 9.48 -22.35
C PHE A 282 -6.21 8.57 -21.46
N ASP A 283 -6.07 8.95 -20.19
CA ASP A 283 -5.25 8.21 -19.24
C ASP A 283 -5.79 6.79 -19.00
N ASN A 284 -4.90 5.80 -19.10
CA ASN A 284 -5.19 4.39 -18.84
C ASN A 284 -6.34 3.78 -19.69
N TYR A 285 -6.75 4.42 -20.79
CA TYR A 285 -7.86 3.95 -21.63
C TYR A 285 -7.70 2.48 -22.04
N ASN A 286 -6.56 2.12 -22.63
CA ASN A 286 -6.30 0.76 -23.10
C ASN A 286 -6.19 -0.24 -21.95
N THR A 287 -5.60 0.16 -20.81
CA THR A 287 -5.57 -0.68 -19.61
C THR A 287 -6.96 -0.97 -19.08
N ASN A 288 -7.84 0.04 -19.01
CA ASN A 288 -9.22 -0.13 -18.54
C ASN A 288 -10.08 -0.92 -19.52
N LEU A 289 -9.84 -0.77 -20.82
CA LEU A 289 -10.50 -1.51 -21.89
C LEU A 289 -10.18 -3.01 -21.83
N LEU A 290 -8.91 -3.34 -21.60
CA LEU A 290 -8.47 -4.73 -21.45
C LEU A 290 -8.91 -5.37 -20.12
N LYS A 291 -9.43 -4.59 -19.16
CA LYS A 291 -10.06 -5.12 -17.92
C LYS A 291 -11.49 -5.60 -18.10
N LEU A 292 -12.17 -5.23 -19.19
CA LEU A 292 -13.55 -5.67 -19.45
C LEU A 292 -13.65 -7.18 -19.59
N ASN A 293 -14.76 -7.79 -19.17
CA ASN A 293 -15.07 -9.17 -19.56
C ASN A 293 -14.93 -9.34 -21.07
N PHE A 294 -14.32 -10.45 -21.48
CA PHE A 294 -14.12 -10.81 -22.87
C PHE A 294 -15.36 -10.62 -23.76
N ASN A 295 -16.55 -11.02 -23.28
CA ASN A 295 -17.78 -10.88 -24.06
C ASN A 295 -18.19 -9.41 -24.24
N THR A 296 -18.00 -8.58 -23.22
CA THR A 296 -18.24 -7.13 -23.27
C THR A 296 -17.31 -6.47 -24.28
N LEU A 297 -16.00 -6.79 -24.22
CA LEU A 297 -15.02 -6.27 -25.18
C LEU A 297 -15.33 -6.70 -26.61
N LYS A 298 -15.71 -7.96 -26.81
CA LYS A 298 -16.11 -8.50 -28.10
C LYS A 298 -17.33 -7.77 -28.68
N ASN A 299 -18.35 -7.52 -27.85
CA ASN A 299 -19.57 -6.84 -28.27
C ASN A 299 -19.37 -5.36 -28.61
N LEU A 300 -18.36 -4.70 -28.02
CA LEU A 300 -18.01 -3.32 -28.38
C LEU A 300 -17.56 -3.17 -29.84
N GLY A 301 -17.04 -4.22 -30.49
CA GLY A 301 -16.84 -4.28 -31.95
C GLY A 301 -15.89 -3.25 -32.59
N SER A 302 -15.16 -2.44 -31.81
CA SER A 302 -14.43 -1.28 -32.35
C SER A 302 -13.03 -1.63 -32.90
N PRO A 303 -12.64 -1.12 -34.09
CA PRO A 303 -11.27 -1.18 -34.60
C PRO A 303 -10.26 -0.28 -33.86
N LEU A 304 -10.74 0.64 -33.01
CA LEU A 304 -9.90 1.62 -32.30
C LEU A 304 -9.07 1.07 -31.15
N ILE A 305 -9.30 -0.18 -30.78
CA ILE A 305 -8.78 -0.81 -29.58
C ILE A 305 -7.25 -1.07 -29.69
N PHE A 306 -6.59 -0.62 -30.78
CA PHE A 306 -5.46 -1.36 -31.31
C PHE A 306 -4.33 -0.55 -31.97
N SER A 307 -4.00 0.64 -31.48
CA SER A 307 -2.65 1.12 -31.79
C SER A 307 -1.66 0.12 -31.15
N SER A 308 -0.74 -0.44 -31.93
CA SER A 308 0.20 -1.47 -31.44
C SER A 308 1.07 -0.94 -30.29
N ILE A 309 1.33 0.37 -30.28
CA ILE A 309 2.08 1.08 -29.25
C ILE A 309 1.31 1.09 -27.92
N ASP A 310 0.01 1.35 -27.95
CA ASP A 310 -0.80 1.41 -26.73
C ASP A 310 -1.05 0.03 -26.10
N LEU A 311 -1.26 -0.98 -26.94
CA LEU A 311 -1.33 -2.37 -26.49
C LEU A 311 -0.04 -2.78 -25.77
N LYS A 312 1.13 -2.38 -26.29
CA LYS A 312 2.43 -2.61 -25.64
C LYS A 312 2.47 -1.99 -24.24
N HIS A 313 2.09 -0.73 -24.10
CA HIS A 313 2.19 -0.04 -22.81
C HIS A 313 1.23 -0.62 -21.76
N GLY A 314 -0.04 -0.84 -22.13
CA GLY A 314 -1.02 -1.46 -21.24
C GLY A 314 -0.59 -2.87 -20.81
N PHE A 315 -0.11 -3.64 -21.77
CA PHE A 315 0.36 -5.01 -21.54
C PHE A 315 1.61 -5.07 -20.64
N ASN A 316 2.59 -4.19 -20.84
CA ASN A 316 3.79 -4.18 -20.00
C ASN A 316 3.48 -3.85 -18.53
N LYS A 317 2.60 -2.88 -18.27
CA LYS A 317 2.12 -2.59 -16.91
C LYS A 317 1.49 -3.84 -16.27
N PHE A 318 0.71 -4.58 -17.04
CA PHE A 318 0.04 -5.77 -16.58
C PHE A 318 0.99 -6.97 -16.35
N LEU A 319 1.94 -7.21 -17.26
CA LEU A 319 2.97 -8.24 -17.08
C LEU A 319 3.80 -7.99 -15.83
N ILE A 320 4.23 -6.74 -15.63
CA ILE A 320 4.96 -6.34 -14.43
C ILE A 320 4.12 -6.65 -13.19
N HIS A 321 2.84 -6.30 -13.19
CA HIS A 321 1.95 -6.62 -12.07
C HIS A 321 1.85 -8.13 -11.82
N PHE A 322 1.60 -8.92 -12.87
CA PHE A 322 1.37 -10.35 -12.75
C PHE A 322 2.64 -11.12 -12.36
N PHE A 323 3.80 -10.82 -12.96
CA PHE A 323 5.04 -11.55 -12.65
C PHE A 323 5.75 -11.03 -11.40
N LYS A 324 5.64 -9.73 -11.05
CA LYS A 324 6.27 -9.20 -9.83
C LYS A 324 5.45 -9.49 -8.57
N LYS A 325 4.14 -9.23 -8.57
CA LYS A 325 3.29 -9.32 -7.37
C LYS A 325 3.09 -10.76 -6.87
N ASN A 326 3.18 -11.75 -7.76
CA ASN A 326 3.10 -13.17 -7.39
C ASN A 326 4.27 -13.66 -6.52
N ASN A 327 5.36 -12.89 -6.37
CA ASN A 327 6.46 -13.28 -5.47
C ASN A 327 6.19 -12.90 -4.01
N ASP A 328 5.26 -11.98 -3.77
CA ASP A 328 4.87 -11.53 -2.43
C ASP A 328 3.68 -12.37 -1.94
N LYS A 329 3.98 -13.58 -1.46
CA LYS A 329 3.02 -14.64 -1.07
C LYS A 329 2.09 -14.31 0.12
N GLU A 330 1.99 -13.06 0.57
CA GLU A 330 1.32 -12.75 1.84
C GLU A 330 -0.22 -12.79 1.79
N ASN A 331 -0.89 -13.10 0.67
CA ASN A 331 -2.36 -13.26 0.64
C ASN A 331 -2.86 -14.24 -0.45
N GLU A 332 -2.90 -15.54 -0.14
CA GLU A 332 -3.41 -16.59 -1.06
C GLU A 332 -4.85 -16.33 -1.58
N ASN A 333 -5.72 -15.71 -0.77
CA ASN A 333 -7.10 -15.39 -1.19
C ASN A 333 -7.16 -14.28 -2.25
N ASN A 334 -6.18 -13.35 -2.26
CA ASN A 334 -6.10 -12.34 -3.31
C ASN A 334 -5.58 -12.95 -4.62
N ASP A 335 -4.86 -14.07 -4.58
CA ASP A 335 -4.24 -14.67 -5.76
C ASP A 335 -5.24 -15.29 -6.74
N ILE A 336 -6.34 -15.88 -6.27
CA ILE A 336 -7.37 -16.48 -7.15
C ILE A 336 -8.07 -15.40 -7.97
N ASN A 337 -8.48 -14.30 -7.33
CA ASN A 337 -9.11 -13.17 -8.02
C ASN A 337 -8.15 -12.55 -9.03
N ASN A 338 -6.88 -12.35 -8.65
CA ASN A 338 -5.83 -11.86 -9.54
C ASN A 338 -5.62 -12.78 -10.76
N PHE A 339 -5.73 -14.11 -10.59
CA PHE A 339 -5.56 -15.04 -11.70
C PHE A 339 -6.73 -15.03 -12.69
N ASN A 340 -7.98 -14.95 -12.21
CA ASN A 340 -9.14 -14.85 -13.10
C ASN A 340 -9.14 -13.53 -13.90
N GLU A 341 -8.78 -12.43 -13.25
CA GLU A 341 -8.55 -11.15 -13.93
C GLU A 341 -7.46 -11.27 -14.99
N PHE A 342 -6.38 -11.99 -14.69
CA PHE A 342 -5.31 -12.28 -15.65
C PHE A 342 -5.79 -13.08 -16.86
N ILE A 343 -6.57 -14.14 -16.65
CA ILE A 343 -7.13 -14.93 -17.75
C ILE A 343 -7.99 -14.04 -18.65
N ASN A 344 -8.86 -13.23 -18.07
CA ASN A 344 -9.73 -12.34 -18.82
C ASN A 344 -8.93 -11.30 -19.62
N TYR A 345 -7.93 -10.69 -18.98
CA TYR A 345 -7.02 -9.75 -19.62
C TYR A 345 -6.22 -10.40 -20.77
N PHE A 346 -5.71 -11.62 -20.58
CA PHE A 346 -4.96 -12.34 -21.60
C PHE A 346 -5.85 -12.74 -22.78
N LYS A 347 -7.09 -13.17 -22.52
CA LYS A 347 -8.11 -13.41 -23.55
C LYS A 347 -8.35 -12.16 -24.39
N ASN A 348 -8.52 -11.02 -23.74
CA ASN A 348 -8.70 -9.75 -24.40
C ASN A 348 -7.52 -9.46 -25.33
N ILE A 349 -6.28 -9.60 -24.84
CA ILE A 349 -5.09 -9.34 -25.66
C ILE A 349 -4.95 -10.25 -26.85
N LEU A 350 -5.23 -11.54 -26.69
CA LEU A 350 -5.16 -12.49 -27.80
C LEU A 350 -6.18 -12.14 -28.88
N PHE A 351 -7.40 -11.83 -28.47
CA PHE A 351 -8.44 -11.37 -29.37
C PHE A 351 -8.07 -10.05 -30.03
N THR A 352 -7.64 -9.06 -29.25
CA THR A 352 -7.23 -7.75 -29.75
C THR A 352 -6.13 -7.92 -30.80
N SER A 353 -5.04 -8.61 -30.45
CA SER A 353 -3.89 -8.85 -31.34
C SER A 353 -4.29 -9.61 -32.60
N SER A 354 -5.21 -10.58 -32.51
CA SER A 354 -5.70 -11.32 -33.67
C SER A 354 -6.44 -10.41 -34.67
N VAL A 355 -7.25 -9.48 -34.16
CA VAL A 355 -8.02 -8.52 -34.97
C VAL A 355 -7.10 -7.44 -35.54
N THR A 356 -6.24 -6.84 -34.70
CA THR A 356 -5.33 -5.75 -35.09
C THR A 356 -4.34 -6.19 -36.16
N LEU A 357 -3.63 -7.28 -35.87
CA LEU A 357 -2.50 -7.72 -36.67
C LEU A 357 -2.96 -8.62 -37.82
N LYS A 358 -4.27 -8.91 -37.90
CA LYS A 358 -4.87 -9.87 -38.84
C LYS A 358 -4.10 -11.19 -38.87
N ASN A 359 -3.65 -11.64 -37.69
CA ASN A 359 -2.73 -12.75 -37.56
C ASN A 359 -3.44 -13.96 -36.92
N GLN A 360 -3.59 -15.02 -37.70
CA GLN A 360 -4.27 -16.26 -37.29
C GLN A 360 -3.57 -16.97 -36.11
N ILE A 361 -2.28 -16.74 -35.90
CA ILE A 361 -1.52 -17.33 -34.80
C ILE A 361 -2.13 -16.95 -33.45
N PHE A 362 -2.44 -15.66 -33.23
CA PHE A 362 -3.04 -15.23 -31.96
C PHE A 362 -4.42 -15.84 -31.73
N MET A 363 -5.18 -16.09 -32.80
CA MET A 363 -6.46 -16.78 -32.70
C MET A 363 -6.29 -18.27 -32.36
N SER A 364 -5.26 -18.94 -32.90
CA SER A 364 -4.90 -20.31 -32.50
C SER A 364 -4.50 -20.38 -31.03
N ILE A 365 -3.71 -19.42 -30.55
CA ILE A 365 -3.34 -19.30 -29.14
C ILE A 365 -4.58 -19.06 -28.25
N PHE A 366 -5.50 -18.20 -28.70
CA PHE A 366 -6.78 -17.97 -28.02
C PHE A 366 -7.62 -19.25 -27.91
N LYS A 367 -7.72 -20.03 -28.98
CA LYS A 367 -8.41 -21.33 -28.97
C LYS A 367 -7.75 -22.31 -28.00
N LYS A 368 -6.41 -22.38 -28.00
CA LYS A 368 -5.64 -23.22 -27.08
C LYS A 368 -5.89 -22.83 -25.61
N LEU A 369 -5.91 -21.53 -25.31
CA LEU A 369 -6.24 -21.03 -23.97
C LEU A 369 -7.66 -21.41 -23.52
N ASN A 370 -8.67 -21.22 -24.37
CA ASN A 370 -10.04 -21.61 -24.02
C ASN A 370 -10.17 -23.11 -23.80
N TYR A 371 -9.51 -23.93 -24.63
CA TYR A 371 -9.46 -25.37 -24.42
C TYR A 371 -8.90 -25.75 -23.04
N LEU A 372 -7.80 -25.11 -22.60
CA LEU A 372 -7.24 -25.34 -21.27
C LEU A 372 -8.21 -24.98 -20.13
N LEU A 373 -8.92 -23.86 -20.27
CA LEU A 373 -9.91 -23.42 -19.29
C LEU A 373 -11.10 -24.38 -19.22
N ASP A 374 -11.58 -24.83 -20.37
CA ASP A 374 -12.66 -25.83 -20.45
C ASP A 374 -12.22 -27.18 -19.87
N TYR A 375 -10.97 -27.58 -20.12
CA TYR A 375 -10.38 -28.78 -19.51
C TYR A 375 -10.37 -28.68 -17.98
N ASN A 376 -9.89 -27.55 -17.44
CA ASN A 376 -9.87 -27.30 -15.99
C ASN A 376 -11.27 -27.36 -15.36
N ASN A 377 -12.26 -26.72 -16.00
CA ASN A 377 -13.64 -26.69 -15.52
C ASN A 377 -14.29 -28.09 -15.54
N ASN A 378 -14.01 -28.89 -16.57
CA ASN A 378 -14.53 -30.26 -16.68
C ASN A 378 -13.89 -31.22 -15.68
N ASN A 379 -12.59 -31.08 -15.39
CA ASN A 379 -11.88 -31.98 -14.48
C ASN A 379 -12.32 -31.77 -13.02
N ASN A 380 -12.52 -30.52 -12.58
CA ASN A 380 -13.02 -30.22 -11.24
C ASN A 380 -14.43 -30.77 -10.97
N ASN A 381 -15.27 -30.88 -12.00
CA ASN A 381 -16.64 -31.37 -11.84
C ASN A 381 -16.71 -32.92 -11.76
N SER A 382 -15.69 -33.63 -12.24
CA SER A 382 -15.66 -35.10 -12.22
C SER A 382 -15.23 -35.69 -10.88
N ASN A 383 -14.50 -34.94 -10.05
CA ASN A 383 -13.94 -35.46 -8.80
C ASN A 383 -14.87 -35.28 -7.59
N ASN A 384 -15.92 -34.47 -7.70
CA ASN A 384 -16.85 -34.18 -6.61
C ASN A 384 -18.05 -35.15 -6.54
N ASN A 385 -18.14 -36.12 -7.46
CA ASN A 385 -19.31 -37.01 -7.57
C ASN A 385 -19.05 -38.46 -7.12
N ASN A 386 -17.93 -38.73 -6.44
CA ASN A 386 -17.56 -40.09 -6.03
C ASN A 386 -17.29 -40.26 -4.52
N ASN A 387 -17.70 -39.31 -3.68
CA ASN A 387 -17.53 -39.40 -2.22
C ASN A 387 -18.82 -39.15 -1.40
N ASN A 388 -19.99 -39.37 -2.00
CA ASN A 388 -21.25 -39.33 -1.25
C ASN A 388 -22.08 -40.60 -1.50
N ASN A 389 -21.56 -41.74 -1.03
CA ASN A 389 -22.37 -42.94 -0.84
C ASN A 389 -21.72 -43.87 0.21
N ASN A 390 -21.87 -43.55 1.51
CA ASN A 390 -22.28 -44.49 2.57
C ASN A 390 -22.41 -43.78 3.94
N ASN A 391 -23.57 -43.24 4.28
CA ASN A 391 -24.17 -43.50 5.60
C ASN A 391 -25.68 -43.17 5.58
N ASN A 392 -26.48 -44.22 5.55
CA ASN A 392 -27.93 -44.20 5.69
C ASN A 392 -28.26 -44.42 7.17
N ASN A 393 -28.99 -43.51 7.84
CA ASN A 393 -30.34 -43.80 8.34
C ASN A 393 -31.00 -42.61 9.10
N ASN A 394 -32.18 -42.26 8.58
CA ASN A 394 -33.44 -41.91 9.25
C ASN A 394 -33.91 -40.46 9.52
N ASN A 395 -34.95 -40.12 8.74
CA ASN A 395 -36.21 -39.42 9.07
C ASN A 395 -36.21 -37.90 9.35
N ASN A 396 -36.74 -37.09 8.42
CA ASN A 396 -38.17 -36.79 8.36
C ASN A 396 -38.54 -35.90 7.14
N ASN A 397 -39.46 -36.44 6.35
CA ASN A 397 -40.49 -35.84 5.48
C ASN A 397 -40.55 -34.30 5.31
N ASN A 398 -40.33 -33.77 4.09
CA ASN A 398 -41.37 -33.00 3.39
C ASN A 398 -41.14 -32.91 1.87
N ASN A 399 -42.26 -33.02 1.17
CA ASN A 399 -42.47 -33.29 -0.24
C ASN A 399 -42.56 -31.98 -1.04
N ASN A 400 -41.76 -31.78 -2.10
CA ASN A 400 -42.30 -31.14 -3.30
C ASN A 400 -41.58 -31.53 -4.59
N ASN A 401 -42.41 -31.80 -5.57
CA ASN A 401 -42.20 -32.55 -6.79
C ASN A 401 -41.93 -31.58 -7.95
N ASN A 402 -40.78 -31.66 -8.63
CA ASN A 402 -40.77 -31.29 -10.05
C ASN A 402 -39.78 -32.14 -10.86
N ASN A 403 -40.38 -32.90 -11.76
CA ASN A 403 -39.83 -33.99 -12.54
C ASN A 403 -39.38 -33.41 -13.88
N ASN A 404 -38.08 -33.48 -14.22
CA ASN A 404 -37.73 -33.53 -15.64
C ASN A 404 -36.51 -34.41 -15.91
N ASN A 405 -36.75 -35.31 -16.86
CA ASN A 405 -36.05 -36.53 -17.18
C ASN A 405 -34.94 -36.23 -18.19
N ASN A 406 -33.67 -36.55 -17.89
CA ASN A 406 -32.69 -36.67 -18.97
C ASN A 406 -31.69 -37.80 -18.72
N ASN A 407 -31.88 -38.86 -19.50
CA ASN A 407 -31.25 -40.16 -19.35
C ASN A 407 -29.89 -40.24 -20.08
N ASN A 408 -29.06 -41.15 -19.57
CA ASN A 408 -27.65 -41.39 -19.86
C ASN A 408 -27.28 -41.61 -21.34
N ASN A 409 -26.23 -40.91 -21.80
CA ASN A 409 -25.38 -41.37 -22.90
C ASN A 409 -23.98 -40.72 -22.85
N LYS A 410 -23.11 -41.14 -21.90
CA LYS A 410 -21.76 -40.57 -21.71
C LYS A 410 -20.58 -41.40 -22.25
N LYS A 411 -20.79 -42.54 -22.92
CA LYS A 411 -19.68 -43.42 -23.34
C LYS A 411 -19.17 -43.30 -24.79
N LYS A 412 -19.63 -42.34 -25.61
CA LYS A 412 -19.19 -42.20 -27.02
C LYS A 412 -18.63 -40.83 -27.46
N ASN A 413 -18.31 -39.93 -26.53
CA ASN A 413 -17.90 -38.55 -26.90
C ASN A 413 -16.41 -38.32 -27.11
N LYS A 414 -15.51 -39.31 -26.93
CA LYS A 414 -14.07 -39.08 -27.14
C LYS A 414 -13.65 -38.99 -28.62
N GLU A 415 -14.40 -39.62 -29.54
CA GLU A 415 -14.08 -39.60 -30.99
C GLU A 415 -14.85 -38.55 -31.81
N LYS A 416 -15.83 -37.84 -31.22
CA LYS A 416 -16.62 -36.81 -31.94
C LYS A 416 -16.15 -35.37 -31.73
N PHE A 417 -15.14 -35.15 -30.87
CA PHE A 417 -14.63 -33.80 -30.59
C PHE A 417 -13.71 -33.25 -31.70
N ASP A 418 -13.03 -34.10 -32.46
CA ASP A 418 -12.10 -33.67 -33.53
C ASP A 418 -12.79 -33.13 -34.80
N LYS A 419 -14.10 -33.40 -35.01
CA LYS A 419 -14.79 -33.02 -36.26
C LYS A 419 -15.63 -31.73 -36.19
N ARG A 420 -15.79 -31.09 -35.02
CA ARG A 420 -16.66 -29.89 -34.88
C ARG A 420 -15.95 -28.54 -34.93
N TYR A 421 -14.62 -28.51 -35.10
CA TYR A 421 -13.87 -27.25 -35.17
C TYR A 421 -13.82 -26.59 -36.56
N ASN A 422 -14.50 -27.18 -37.56
CA ASN A 422 -14.55 -26.65 -38.94
C ASN A 422 -15.68 -25.64 -39.22
N SER A 423 -16.61 -25.37 -38.29
CA SER A 423 -17.72 -24.40 -38.54
C SER A 423 -17.43 -22.95 -38.08
N PHE A 424 -16.16 -22.63 -37.80
CA PHE A 424 -15.74 -21.25 -37.48
C PHE A 424 -15.09 -20.54 -38.69
N ASP A 425 -14.88 -21.24 -39.81
CA ASP A 425 -14.53 -20.59 -41.08
C ASP A 425 -15.71 -19.75 -41.62
N ASP A 426 -16.96 -20.10 -41.27
CA ASP A 426 -18.15 -19.28 -41.51
C ASP A 426 -18.11 -17.93 -40.77
N TYR A 427 -17.38 -17.84 -39.66
CA TYR A 427 -17.29 -16.62 -38.84
C TYR A 427 -16.45 -15.52 -39.53
N PHE A 428 -15.42 -15.90 -40.30
CA PHE A 428 -14.72 -14.95 -41.18
C PHE A 428 -15.49 -14.70 -42.47
N TYR A 429 -16.22 -15.69 -43.00
CA TYR A 429 -17.10 -15.49 -44.17
C TYR A 429 -18.17 -14.40 -43.93
N VAL A 430 -18.67 -14.27 -42.70
CA VAL A 430 -19.63 -13.20 -42.31
C VAL A 430 -18.96 -11.84 -42.09
N LEU A 431 -17.73 -11.80 -41.56
CA LEU A 431 -16.97 -10.55 -41.41
C LEU A 431 -16.41 -10.01 -42.75
N GLU A 432 -16.15 -10.90 -43.70
CA GLU A 432 -15.65 -10.56 -45.03
C GLU A 432 -16.80 -10.10 -45.98
N LYS A 433 -18.05 -10.52 -45.72
CA LYS A 433 -19.25 -10.11 -46.50
C LYS A 433 -20.17 -9.09 -45.85
N GLY A 434 -19.86 -8.56 -44.66
CA GLY A 434 -20.61 -7.44 -44.10
C GLY A 434 -20.49 -6.21 -45.02
N GLU A 435 -21.54 -5.91 -45.77
CA GLU A 435 -21.69 -4.87 -46.82
C GLU A 435 -21.34 -3.41 -46.42
N TYR A 436 -20.71 -3.18 -45.28
CA TYR A 436 -20.40 -1.84 -44.77
C TYR A 436 -18.95 -1.38 -44.99
N ILE A 437 -18.04 -2.25 -45.46
CA ILE A 437 -16.60 -1.94 -45.54
C ILE A 437 -16.11 -1.74 -46.99
N GLU A 438 -16.75 -2.33 -48.00
CA GLU A 438 -16.19 -2.35 -49.36
C GLU A 438 -16.32 -1.02 -50.13
N ASN A 439 -17.31 -0.17 -49.80
CA ASN A 439 -17.54 1.09 -50.51
C ASN A 439 -16.61 2.24 -50.06
N ASN A 440 -15.96 2.16 -48.89
CA ASN A 440 -15.17 3.26 -48.34
C ASN A 440 -13.65 3.09 -48.47
N ILE A 441 -13.15 1.96 -48.97
CA ILE A 441 -11.69 1.72 -49.15
C ILE A 441 -11.21 2.11 -50.56
N LYS A 442 -12.12 2.17 -51.56
CA LYS A 442 -11.76 2.61 -52.92
C LYS A 442 -11.43 4.11 -53.03
N GLU A 443 -11.80 4.91 -52.03
CA GLU A 443 -11.58 6.37 -52.06
C GLU A 443 -10.29 6.84 -51.35
N ILE A 444 -9.58 5.96 -50.62
CA ILE A 444 -8.42 6.35 -49.79
C ILE A 444 -7.07 5.80 -50.30
N VAL A 445 -7.06 4.86 -51.25
CA VAL A 445 -5.80 4.31 -51.79
C VAL A 445 -5.57 4.80 -53.22
N GLY A 446 -4.83 5.90 -53.34
CA GLY A 446 -4.15 6.28 -54.58
C GLY A 446 -3.29 5.12 -55.09
N LYS A 447 -3.36 4.90 -56.41
CA LYS A 447 -2.73 3.83 -57.19
C LYS A 447 -1.35 3.39 -56.64
N PRO A 448 -1.13 2.10 -56.32
CA PRO A 448 0.21 1.61 -56.01
C PRO A 448 1.01 1.44 -57.30
N ASN A 449 2.15 2.12 -57.38
CA ASN A 449 3.16 1.87 -58.41
C ASN A 449 3.74 0.46 -58.23
N THR A 450 3.90 -0.19 -59.38
CA THR A 450 4.47 -1.52 -59.63
C THR A 450 5.78 -1.78 -58.89
N ILE A 451 5.75 -2.67 -57.89
CA ILE A 451 6.93 -3.40 -57.41
C ILE A 451 6.76 -4.87 -57.78
N GLN A 452 7.80 -5.40 -58.40
CA GLN A 452 7.87 -6.66 -59.13
C GLN A 452 7.58 -7.88 -58.25
N LYS A 453 6.79 -8.80 -58.82
CA LYS A 453 6.60 -10.18 -58.37
C LYS A 453 7.95 -10.88 -58.18
N LYS A 454 8.30 -11.22 -56.94
CA LYS A 454 9.20 -12.34 -56.65
C LYS A 454 8.45 -13.38 -55.81
N ASN A 455 8.42 -14.59 -56.35
CA ASN A 455 7.99 -15.88 -55.84
C ASN A 455 7.37 -15.90 -54.43
N LYS A 456 6.05 -16.01 -54.41
CA LYS A 456 5.26 -16.44 -53.25
C LYS A 456 5.31 -17.98 -53.22
N GLU A 457 6.31 -18.54 -52.55
CA GLU A 457 6.14 -19.86 -51.95
C GLU A 457 5.15 -19.66 -50.79
N SER A 458 3.91 -20.10 -50.99
CA SER A 458 2.93 -20.17 -49.92
C SER A 458 3.42 -21.21 -48.91
N ILE A 459 4.12 -20.76 -47.88
CA ILE A 459 4.37 -21.57 -46.68
C ILE A 459 3.01 -22.11 -46.24
N ASN A 460 2.86 -23.43 -46.22
CA ASN A 460 1.64 -24.09 -45.77
C ASN A 460 1.56 -23.95 -44.23
N VAL A 461 1.11 -22.79 -43.77
CA VAL A 461 1.02 -22.39 -42.35
C VAL A 461 0.22 -23.39 -41.50
N ARG A 462 -0.59 -24.26 -42.13
CA ARG A 462 -1.37 -25.31 -41.45
C ARG A 462 -0.51 -26.38 -40.75
N ASP A 463 0.68 -26.69 -41.27
CA ASP A 463 1.47 -27.82 -40.76
C ASP A 463 2.50 -27.41 -39.68
N GLU A 464 2.89 -26.13 -39.59
CA GLU A 464 3.84 -25.63 -38.57
C GLU A 464 3.18 -25.00 -37.34
N ILE A 465 1.91 -24.54 -37.42
CA ILE A 465 1.18 -23.97 -36.26
C ILE A 465 0.66 -25.06 -35.31
N LEU A 466 0.57 -26.31 -35.78
CA LEU A 466 0.30 -27.48 -34.97
C LEU A 466 1.58 -28.00 -34.32
N GLU A 467 2.33 -27.16 -33.59
CA GLU A 467 3.12 -27.73 -32.49
C GLU A 467 2.10 -28.37 -31.55
N PRO A 468 2.07 -29.71 -31.44
CA PRO A 468 0.95 -30.40 -30.86
C PRO A 468 0.80 -30.02 -29.38
N PHE A 469 -0.39 -30.20 -28.83
CA PHE A 469 -0.69 -30.10 -27.39
C PHE A 469 0.24 -30.96 -26.49
N GLU A 470 1.22 -31.67 -27.06
CA GLU A 470 2.24 -32.52 -26.43
C GLU A 470 3.11 -31.80 -25.38
N LEU A 471 3.22 -30.46 -25.42
CA LEU A 471 3.92 -29.72 -24.36
C LEU A 471 3.04 -29.41 -23.13
N ILE A 472 1.71 -29.61 -23.21
CA ILE A 472 0.83 -29.42 -22.06
C ILE A 472 0.95 -30.65 -21.16
N ASN A 473 1.41 -30.43 -19.94
CA ASN A 473 1.53 -31.51 -18.96
C ASN A 473 0.17 -31.75 -18.25
N TYR A 474 -0.60 -32.70 -18.77
CA TYR A 474 -1.88 -33.10 -18.20
C TYR A 474 -1.76 -34.02 -16.96
N LYS A 475 -0.59 -34.61 -16.70
CA LYS A 475 -0.42 -35.57 -15.59
C LYS A 475 -0.50 -34.86 -14.22
N ASP A 476 0.08 -33.66 -14.15
CA ASP A 476 0.06 -32.79 -12.97
C ASP A 476 -0.47 -31.42 -13.38
N PHE A 477 -1.69 -31.39 -13.93
CA PHE A 477 -2.27 -30.19 -14.55
C PHE A 477 -2.45 -29.05 -13.55
N ASP A 478 -1.81 -27.92 -13.84
CA ASP A 478 -1.97 -26.66 -13.11
C ASP A 478 -2.34 -25.57 -14.13
N ILE A 479 -3.54 -25.03 -14.02
CA ILE A 479 -4.05 -24.03 -14.98
C ILE A 479 -3.21 -22.75 -14.99
N LYS A 480 -2.61 -22.35 -13.86
CA LYS A 480 -1.72 -21.20 -13.76
C LYS A 480 -0.42 -21.47 -14.49
N ARG A 481 0.19 -22.64 -14.27
CA ARG A 481 1.38 -23.10 -15.00
C ARG A 481 1.13 -23.13 -16.50
N GLU A 482 0.08 -23.82 -16.94
CA GLU A 482 -0.15 -24.03 -18.37
C GLU A 482 -0.59 -22.75 -19.09
N THR A 483 -1.30 -21.84 -18.41
CA THR A 483 -1.59 -20.52 -19.02
C THR A 483 -0.32 -19.67 -19.14
N GLN A 484 0.53 -19.67 -18.11
CA GLN A 484 1.82 -18.98 -18.18
C GLN A 484 2.70 -19.57 -19.29
N ARG A 485 2.66 -20.90 -19.49
CA ARG A 485 3.35 -21.55 -20.61
C ARG A 485 2.86 -21.02 -21.95
N ILE A 486 1.54 -20.97 -22.17
CA ILE A 486 0.97 -20.42 -23.42
C ILE A 486 1.43 -18.97 -23.63
N LEU A 487 1.38 -18.14 -22.58
CA LEU A 487 1.83 -16.75 -22.66
C LEU A 487 3.32 -16.66 -23.05
N ILE A 488 4.18 -17.42 -22.38
CA ILE A 488 5.63 -17.32 -22.55
C ILE A 488 6.11 -17.98 -23.85
N PHE A 489 5.64 -19.19 -24.15
CA PHE A 489 6.18 -19.99 -25.25
C PHE A 489 5.39 -19.86 -26.55
N ASP A 490 4.10 -19.52 -26.49
CA ASP A 490 3.30 -19.32 -27.70
C ASP A 490 3.14 -17.82 -27.98
N PHE A 491 2.58 -17.04 -27.06
CA PHE A 491 2.25 -15.64 -27.33
C PHE A 491 3.50 -14.77 -27.56
N PHE A 492 4.49 -14.83 -26.66
CA PHE A 492 5.71 -14.07 -26.86
C PHE A 492 6.49 -14.54 -28.08
N LYS A 493 6.66 -15.84 -28.31
CA LYS A 493 7.40 -16.38 -29.47
C LYS A 493 7.02 -15.71 -30.80
N TYR A 494 5.74 -15.41 -31.03
CA TYR A 494 5.26 -14.79 -32.27
C TYR A 494 5.04 -13.26 -32.19
N GLY A 495 5.14 -12.67 -31.01
CA GLY A 495 4.87 -11.24 -30.76
C GLY A 495 6.01 -10.45 -30.08
N ILE A 496 7.15 -11.08 -29.75
CA ILE A 496 8.21 -10.55 -28.86
C ILE A 496 8.53 -9.08 -29.15
N SER A 497 8.90 -8.76 -30.40
CA SER A 497 9.40 -7.41 -30.75
C SER A 497 8.43 -6.29 -30.40
N ASN A 498 7.13 -6.60 -30.34
CA ASN A 498 6.08 -5.62 -30.12
C ASN A 498 5.75 -5.44 -28.65
N PHE A 499 6.03 -6.41 -27.79
CA PHE A 499 5.57 -6.41 -26.40
C PHE A 499 6.71 -6.32 -25.39
N ILE A 500 7.70 -7.21 -25.49
CA ILE A 500 8.72 -7.42 -24.46
C ILE A 500 10.12 -7.43 -25.08
N GLU A 501 11.12 -6.91 -24.37
CA GLU A 501 12.50 -7.03 -24.83
C GLU A 501 12.94 -8.50 -24.84
N LYS A 502 13.79 -8.88 -25.79
CA LYS A 502 14.24 -10.28 -25.95
C LYS A 502 14.90 -10.82 -24.68
N SER A 503 15.68 -10.00 -23.97
CA SER A 503 16.34 -10.32 -22.71
C SER A 503 15.34 -10.58 -21.57
N ASP A 504 14.28 -9.77 -21.50
CA ASP A 504 13.23 -9.92 -20.49
C ASP A 504 12.40 -11.18 -20.75
N TRP A 505 12.07 -11.47 -22.01
CA TRP A 505 11.40 -12.72 -22.38
C TRP A 505 12.20 -13.95 -21.99
N ALA A 506 13.50 -13.94 -22.29
CA ALA A 506 14.38 -15.04 -21.94
C ALA A 506 14.50 -15.21 -20.41
N THR A 507 14.51 -14.09 -19.67
CA THR A 507 14.43 -14.10 -18.19
C THR A 507 13.13 -14.79 -17.74
N LEU A 508 11.97 -14.43 -18.30
CA LEU A 508 10.68 -15.07 -17.97
C LEU A 508 10.67 -16.57 -18.26
N ILE A 509 11.30 -17.02 -19.35
CA ILE A 509 11.42 -18.45 -19.66
C ILE A 509 12.17 -19.19 -18.55
N VAL A 510 13.33 -18.66 -18.15
CA VAL A 510 14.15 -19.33 -17.13
C VAL A 510 13.48 -19.25 -15.76
N GLU A 511 12.85 -18.12 -15.41
CA GLU A 511 12.05 -18.02 -14.18
C GLU A 511 10.88 -19.01 -14.15
N PHE A 512 10.19 -19.20 -15.29
CA PHE A 512 9.13 -20.21 -15.43
C PHE A 512 9.67 -21.62 -15.18
N ILE A 513 10.81 -21.96 -15.79
CA ILE A 513 11.47 -23.26 -15.62
C ILE A 513 11.81 -23.51 -14.15
N CYS A 514 12.40 -22.54 -13.45
CA CYS A 514 12.73 -22.65 -12.03
C CYS A 514 11.48 -22.83 -11.17
N THR A 515 10.46 -22.00 -11.41
CA THR A 515 9.21 -21.99 -10.64
C THR A 515 8.52 -23.34 -10.69
N TYR A 516 8.41 -23.94 -11.88
CA TYR A 516 7.70 -25.21 -12.08
C TYR A 516 8.61 -26.43 -12.18
N LYS A 517 9.92 -26.26 -11.97
CA LYS A 517 10.95 -27.31 -12.03
C LYS A 517 10.97 -28.08 -13.36
N GLU A 518 10.68 -27.41 -14.47
CA GLU A 518 10.61 -28.02 -15.81
C GLU A 518 11.95 -27.99 -16.54
N TYR A 519 12.98 -28.53 -15.89
CA TYR A 519 14.36 -28.49 -16.39
C TYR A 519 14.55 -29.20 -17.74
N GLN A 520 13.65 -30.10 -18.16
CA GLN A 520 13.69 -30.63 -19.52
C GLN A 520 13.56 -29.53 -20.58
N LEU A 521 12.85 -28.43 -20.30
CA LEU A 521 12.77 -27.28 -21.20
C LEU A 521 14.11 -26.53 -21.24
N PHE A 522 14.76 -26.38 -20.09
CA PHE A 522 16.10 -25.82 -20.01
C PHE A 522 17.07 -26.63 -20.89
N ASP A 523 17.02 -27.95 -20.77
CA ASP A 523 17.91 -28.81 -21.55
C ASP A 523 17.62 -28.75 -23.06
N LYS A 524 16.35 -28.68 -23.45
CA LYS A 524 15.97 -28.46 -24.85
C LYS A 524 16.47 -27.11 -25.37
N LEU A 525 16.36 -26.05 -24.56
CA LEU A 525 16.79 -24.70 -24.93
C LEU A 525 18.31 -24.58 -25.01
N PHE A 526 19.05 -25.21 -24.09
CA PHE A 526 20.49 -24.96 -23.94
C PHE A 526 21.40 -26.11 -24.42
N TYR A 527 20.95 -27.37 -24.43
CA TYR A 527 21.79 -28.54 -24.77
C TYR A 527 21.46 -29.20 -26.12
N GLN A 528 20.19 -29.32 -26.53
CA GLN A 528 19.84 -30.00 -27.80
C GLN A 528 20.43 -29.31 -29.05
N THR A 529 20.66 -28.01 -28.98
CA THR A 529 21.32 -27.24 -30.03
C THR A 529 22.85 -27.44 -30.10
N ALA A 530 23.48 -27.83 -28.98
CA ALA A 530 24.92 -28.09 -28.90
C ALA A 530 25.30 -29.52 -29.34
N ALA A 531 24.35 -30.45 -29.41
CA ALA A 531 24.62 -31.81 -29.88
C ALA A 531 24.68 -31.88 -31.43
N ASN A 532 23.91 -31.04 -32.12
CA ASN A 532 23.87 -31.04 -33.59
C ASN A 532 24.95 -30.16 -34.24
N ASN A 533 25.48 -29.17 -33.52
CA ASN A 533 26.64 -28.39 -33.92
C ASN A 533 27.73 -28.62 -32.88
N LYS A 534 28.90 -29.13 -33.26
CA LYS A 534 30.06 -29.39 -32.36
C LYS A 534 30.65 -28.14 -31.67
N LEU A 535 29.91 -27.04 -31.62
CA LEU A 535 30.24 -25.75 -31.02
C LEU A 535 28.98 -25.19 -30.34
N PRO A 536 29.09 -24.53 -29.18
CA PRO A 536 27.95 -23.88 -28.54
C PRO A 536 27.34 -22.82 -29.47
N VAL A 537 26.02 -22.61 -29.39
CA VAL A 537 25.21 -21.78 -30.32
C VAL A 537 25.77 -20.37 -30.56
N TRP A 538 26.39 -19.75 -29.55
CA TRP A 538 27.01 -18.43 -29.65
C TRP A 538 28.34 -18.41 -30.44
N ALA A 539 28.95 -19.57 -30.69
CA ALA A 539 30.18 -19.74 -31.47
C ALA A 539 29.92 -20.14 -32.94
N CYS A 540 28.68 -20.45 -33.32
CA CYS A 540 28.35 -20.82 -34.70
C CYS A 540 28.01 -19.57 -35.54
N LYS A 541 28.96 -19.13 -36.38
CA LYS A 541 28.72 -18.04 -37.35
C LYS A 541 27.61 -18.37 -38.37
N GLU A 542 27.40 -19.65 -38.65
CA GLU A 542 26.54 -20.15 -39.75
C GLU A 542 25.26 -20.85 -39.28
N ILE A 543 24.57 -20.32 -38.27
CA ILE A 543 23.21 -20.78 -37.95
C ILE A 543 22.17 -20.04 -38.80
N ASN A 544 21.23 -20.81 -39.35
CA ASN A 544 20.05 -20.36 -40.10
C ASN A 544 19.29 -19.24 -39.36
N GLU A 545 18.85 -18.19 -40.06
CA GLU A 545 18.30 -16.95 -39.45
C GLU A 545 17.13 -17.18 -38.50
N VAL A 546 16.30 -18.19 -38.76
CA VAL A 546 15.13 -18.52 -37.91
C VAL A 546 15.56 -19.06 -36.55
N VAL A 547 16.61 -19.90 -36.50
CA VAL A 547 17.21 -20.39 -35.25
C VAL A 547 17.96 -19.26 -34.55
N LYS A 548 18.65 -18.38 -35.28
CA LYS A 548 19.24 -17.17 -34.69
C LYS A 548 18.19 -16.30 -34.00
N THR A 549 17.00 -16.13 -34.56
CA THR A 549 16.02 -15.17 -34.03
C THR A 549 15.39 -15.61 -32.70
N VAL A 550 15.16 -16.91 -32.51
CA VAL A 550 14.66 -17.50 -31.25
C VAL A 550 15.78 -17.61 -30.21
N PHE A 551 17.01 -17.93 -30.62
CA PHE A 551 18.15 -18.17 -29.71
C PHE A 551 19.06 -16.95 -29.45
N LEU A 552 18.86 -15.82 -30.15
CA LEU A 552 19.48 -14.51 -29.85
C LEU A 552 18.87 -13.81 -28.62
N CYS A 553 17.87 -14.41 -27.99
CA CYS A 553 17.34 -13.94 -26.71
C CYS A 553 18.31 -14.35 -25.61
N TYR A 554 19.49 -13.72 -25.59
CA TYR A 554 20.51 -14.00 -24.60
C TYR A 554 19.99 -13.54 -23.23
N VAL A 555 19.56 -14.48 -22.40
CA VAL A 555 19.63 -14.26 -20.96
C VAL A 555 21.09 -13.96 -20.69
N THR A 556 21.37 -12.74 -20.29
CA THR A 556 22.74 -12.37 -19.94
C THR A 556 23.20 -13.30 -18.83
N ARG A 557 24.50 -13.59 -18.77
CA ARG A 557 25.07 -14.39 -17.66
C ARG A 557 24.61 -13.83 -16.31
N ASN A 558 24.56 -12.50 -16.18
CA ASN A 558 24.10 -11.79 -15.01
C ASN A 558 22.63 -12.07 -14.66
N GLN A 559 21.73 -12.11 -15.65
CA GLN A 559 20.34 -12.52 -15.43
C GLN A 559 20.23 -14.00 -15.03
N LEU A 560 21.01 -14.92 -15.62
CA LEU A 560 21.00 -16.32 -15.21
C LEU A 560 21.48 -16.49 -13.76
N ILE A 561 22.52 -15.77 -13.36
CA ILE A 561 23.01 -15.74 -11.97
C ILE A 561 21.93 -15.22 -11.03
N TYR A 562 21.31 -14.09 -11.40
CA TYR A 562 20.21 -13.50 -10.63
C TYR A 562 19.07 -14.50 -10.44
N ILE A 563 18.64 -15.19 -11.49
CA ILE A 563 17.58 -16.21 -11.40
C ILE A 563 18.05 -17.40 -10.54
N ALA A 564 19.29 -17.86 -10.72
CA ALA A 564 19.85 -18.94 -9.90
C ALA A 564 19.80 -18.59 -8.39
N ILE A 565 20.13 -17.35 -8.03
CA ILE A 565 20.06 -16.87 -6.63
C ILE A 565 18.60 -16.72 -6.20
N LYS A 566 17.73 -16.11 -7.02
CA LYS A 566 16.32 -15.92 -6.72
C LYS A 566 15.58 -17.24 -6.46
N TYR A 567 16.03 -18.36 -7.03
CA TYR A 567 15.39 -19.67 -6.85
C TYR A 567 16.25 -20.70 -6.09
N ALA A 568 17.43 -20.31 -5.60
CA ALA A 568 18.44 -21.24 -5.06
C ALA A 568 18.72 -22.44 -6.00
N ASP A 569 18.76 -22.17 -7.31
CA ASP A 569 18.79 -23.19 -8.34
C ASP A 569 20.22 -23.54 -8.74
N LYS A 570 20.73 -24.63 -8.14
CA LYS A 570 22.09 -25.10 -8.43
C LYS A 570 22.28 -25.55 -9.89
N ARG A 571 21.23 -25.98 -10.59
CA ARG A 571 21.38 -26.52 -11.96
C ARG A 571 21.74 -25.42 -12.93
N ILE A 572 21.08 -24.26 -12.80
CA ILE A 572 21.40 -23.07 -13.59
C ILE A 572 22.81 -22.60 -13.25
N LEU A 573 23.17 -22.59 -11.97
CA LEU A 573 24.51 -22.21 -11.55
C LEU A 573 25.58 -23.12 -12.17
N ASP A 574 25.42 -24.44 -12.00
CA ASP A 574 26.30 -25.46 -12.59
C ASP A 574 26.41 -25.28 -14.13
N PHE A 575 25.30 -25.01 -14.81
CA PHE A 575 25.28 -24.71 -16.24
C PHE A 575 26.13 -23.49 -16.59
N ILE A 576 25.97 -22.37 -15.88
CA ILE A 576 26.75 -21.13 -16.12
C ILE A 576 28.25 -21.42 -16.04
N PHE A 577 28.66 -22.24 -15.07
CA PHE A 577 30.06 -22.61 -14.87
C PHE A 577 30.60 -23.59 -15.90
N GLU A 578 29.82 -24.59 -16.29
CA GLU A 578 30.24 -25.50 -17.36
C GLU A 578 30.39 -24.75 -18.70
N GLN A 579 29.54 -23.75 -18.96
CA GLN A 579 29.71 -22.86 -20.11
C GLN A 579 30.94 -21.96 -19.96
N SER A 580 31.26 -21.53 -18.75
CA SER A 580 32.39 -20.65 -18.48
C SER A 580 33.74 -21.34 -18.69
N LYS A 581 33.85 -22.63 -18.34
CA LYS A 581 35.02 -23.46 -18.61
C LYS A 581 35.34 -23.62 -20.10
N LYS A 582 34.31 -23.57 -20.95
CA LYS A 582 34.45 -23.72 -22.41
C LYS A 582 34.85 -22.43 -23.13
N SER A 583 34.78 -21.28 -22.46
CA SER A 583 35.20 -20.00 -23.05
C SER A 583 36.69 -19.78 -22.85
N ASP A 584 37.42 -19.38 -23.91
CA ASP A 584 38.89 -19.14 -23.90
C ASP A 584 39.36 -18.02 -22.94
N SER A 585 38.45 -17.39 -22.19
CA SER A 585 38.75 -16.35 -21.21
C SER A 585 38.21 -16.70 -19.81
N PRO A 586 38.78 -17.72 -19.14
CA PRO A 586 38.40 -18.05 -17.76
C PRO A 586 38.63 -16.88 -16.77
N PHE A 587 39.54 -15.96 -17.10
CA PHE A 587 39.87 -14.80 -16.25
C PHE A 587 38.88 -13.62 -16.34
N LYS A 588 38.05 -13.51 -17.40
CA LYS A 588 37.01 -12.45 -17.48
C LYS A 588 35.79 -12.70 -16.59
N LEU A 589 35.69 -13.87 -15.98
CA LEU A 589 34.59 -14.18 -15.08
C LEU A 589 34.68 -13.35 -13.81
N LYS A 590 35.82 -13.36 -13.11
CA LYS A 590 35.96 -12.69 -11.81
C LYS A 590 35.54 -11.21 -11.86
N SER A 591 36.00 -10.42 -12.83
CA SER A 591 35.70 -8.97 -12.87
C SER A 591 34.27 -8.57 -13.21
N ILE A 592 33.46 -9.46 -13.83
CA ILE A 592 32.08 -9.15 -14.21
C ILE A 592 31.11 -9.38 -13.03
N TYR A 593 31.48 -10.24 -12.07
CA TYR A 593 30.64 -10.53 -10.91
C TYR A 593 30.54 -9.34 -9.96
N GLY A 594 31.63 -8.61 -9.69
CA GLY A 594 31.63 -7.59 -8.63
C GLY A 594 30.60 -6.46 -8.77
N SER A 595 30.40 -5.89 -9.95
CA SER A 595 29.59 -4.66 -10.09
C SER A 595 28.09 -4.92 -10.22
N TYR A 596 27.67 -5.85 -11.09
CA TYR A 596 26.25 -6.10 -11.34
C TYR A 596 25.57 -6.89 -10.22
N PHE A 597 26.35 -7.74 -9.54
CA PHE A 597 25.86 -8.55 -8.43
C PHE A 597 25.56 -7.65 -7.22
N PHE A 598 26.38 -6.62 -6.99
CA PHE A 598 26.20 -5.66 -5.89
C PHE A 598 24.86 -4.89 -5.99
N GLU A 599 24.53 -4.34 -7.15
CA GLU A 599 23.31 -3.55 -7.32
C GLU A 599 22.02 -4.37 -7.15
N ASN A 600 22.06 -5.67 -7.44
CA ASN A 600 20.88 -6.54 -7.35
C ASN A 600 20.73 -7.25 -6.01
N LEU A 601 21.84 -7.57 -5.31
CA LEU A 601 21.79 -8.09 -3.94
C LEU A 601 21.20 -7.08 -2.96
N VAL A 602 21.56 -5.81 -3.11
CA VAL A 602 21.07 -4.72 -2.24
C VAL A 602 19.54 -4.56 -2.32
N LYS A 603 18.89 -5.13 -3.35
CA LYS A 603 17.44 -5.02 -3.58
C LYS A 603 16.61 -6.20 -3.04
N ASN A 604 17.11 -6.99 -2.08
CA ASN A 604 16.36 -8.08 -1.41
C ASN A 604 15.88 -9.23 -2.34
N ASN A 605 16.54 -9.47 -3.48
CA ASN A 605 16.08 -10.46 -4.47
C ASN A 605 16.62 -11.89 -4.26
N PHE A 606 16.89 -12.28 -3.02
CA PHE A 606 17.27 -13.67 -2.73
C PHE A 606 16.07 -14.61 -2.80
N PHE A 607 16.35 -15.92 -2.87
CA PHE A 607 15.31 -16.93 -2.75
C PHE A 607 14.50 -16.78 -1.47
N ASN A 608 13.19 -17.01 -1.51
CA ASN A 608 12.37 -16.86 -0.32
C ASN A 608 12.72 -17.95 0.73
N LEU A 609 13.32 -17.53 1.85
CA LEU A 609 13.78 -18.42 2.94
C LEU A 609 12.70 -19.34 3.50
N ASN A 610 11.45 -18.86 3.53
CA ASN A 610 10.33 -19.61 4.08
C ASN A 610 9.83 -20.69 3.12
N SER A 611 9.95 -20.46 1.81
CA SER A 611 9.43 -21.40 0.81
C SER A 611 10.48 -22.32 0.18
N THR A 612 11.76 -21.98 0.25
CA THR A 612 12.85 -22.80 -0.27
C THR A 612 13.33 -23.76 0.83
N PRO A 613 13.21 -25.09 0.67
CA PRO A 613 13.69 -26.06 1.67
C PRO A 613 15.17 -25.87 2.00
N ILE A 614 15.55 -25.95 3.28
CA ILE A 614 16.92 -25.67 3.73
C ILE A 614 17.97 -26.54 3.02
N GLY A 615 17.66 -27.81 2.73
CA GLY A 615 18.55 -28.69 1.98
C GLY A 615 18.87 -28.18 0.57
N ILE A 616 17.93 -27.52 -0.10
CA ILE A 616 18.16 -26.88 -1.41
C ILE A 616 19.06 -25.66 -1.26
N GLN A 617 18.85 -24.85 -0.22
CA GLN A 617 19.68 -23.67 0.08
C GLN A 617 21.15 -24.09 0.32
N ILE A 618 21.37 -25.13 1.12
CA ILE A 618 22.71 -25.69 1.42
C ILE A 618 23.38 -26.21 0.14
N GLU A 619 22.65 -26.94 -0.69
CA GLU A 619 23.18 -27.45 -1.96
C GLU A 619 23.51 -26.32 -2.95
N PHE A 620 22.72 -25.25 -2.96
CA PHE A 620 23.01 -24.06 -3.75
C PHE A 620 24.29 -23.35 -3.27
N LEU A 621 24.41 -23.13 -1.96
CA LEU A 621 25.61 -22.58 -1.33
C LEU A 621 26.85 -23.43 -1.63
N LYS A 622 26.73 -24.75 -1.55
CA LYS A 622 27.81 -25.68 -1.92
C LYS A 622 28.26 -25.48 -3.37
N SER A 623 27.32 -25.29 -4.31
CA SER A 623 27.68 -24.95 -5.70
C SER A 623 28.35 -23.57 -5.78
N LEU A 624 27.87 -22.53 -5.09
CA LEU A 624 28.53 -21.21 -5.06
C LEU A 624 30.00 -21.31 -4.63
N LEU A 625 30.26 -22.02 -3.52
CA LEU A 625 31.60 -22.23 -2.97
C LEU A 625 32.49 -23.06 -3.90
N LYS A 626 31.95 -24.12 -4.52
CA LYS A 626 32.67 -25.00 -5.45
C LYS A 626 33.23 -24.23 -6.65
N TYR A 627 32.54 -23.20 -7.10
CA TYR A 627 32.88 -22.49 -8.32
C TYR A 627 33.71 -21.23 -8.12
N ASP A 628 34.16 -20.95 -6.88
CA ASP A 628 34.94 -19.76 -6.54
C ASP A 628 34.27 -18.46 -7.03
N ILE A 629 32.93 -18.39 -6.89
CA ILE A 629 32.22 -17.11 -7.05
C ILE A 629 32.79 -16.18 -5.99
N GLU A 630 33.02 -14.92 -6.38
CA GLU A 630 33.53 -13.89 -5.49
C GLU A 630 32.98 -14.03 -4.07
N ILE A 631 33.88 -13.84 -3.11
CA ILE A 631 33.61 -14.06 -1.69
C ILE A 631 32.39 -13.28 -1.20
N TYR A 632 32.21 -12.06 -1.69
CA TYR A 632 31.15 -11.17 -1.24
C TYR A 632 29.72 -11.71 -1.52
N PRO A 633 29.35 -12.06 -2.77
CA PRO A 633 28.15 -12.83 -3.08
C PRO A 633 27.83 -14.00 -2.16
N THR A 634 28.85 -14.80 -1.87
CA THR A 634 28.72 -16.00 -1.05
C THR A 634 28.45 -15.63 0.40
N LEU A 635 29.14 -14.61 0.94
CA LEU A 635 28.91 -14.09 2.28
C LEU A 635 27.53 -13.45 2.45
N GLU A 636 27.03 -12.71 1.46
CA GLU A 636 25.67 -12.14 1.52
C GLU A 636 24.60 -13.25 1.42
N THR A 637 24.82 -14.28 0.59
CA THR A 637 23.94 -15.46 0.55
C THR A 637 23.94 -16.20 1.88
N LEU A 638 25.10 -16.35 2.51
CA LEU A 638 25.25 -16.95 3.84
C LEU A 638 24.51 -16.12 4.90
N LYS A 639 24.73 -14.81 4.95
CA LYS A 639 24.05 -13.90 5.87
C LYS A 639 22.54 -13.99 5.71
N TYR A 640 22.06 -13.97 4.45
CA TYR A 640 20.65 -14.14 4.14
C TYR A 640 20.12 -15.51 4.58
N MET A 641 20.84 -16.61 4.33
CA MET A 641 20.49 -17.94 4.84
C MET A 641 20.41 -17.99 6.37
N PHE A 642 21.34 -17.36 7.06
CA PHE A 642 21.35 -17.32 8.53
C PHE A 642 20.20 -16.50 9.10
N SER A 643 19.68 -15.49 8.38
CA SER A 643 18.45 -14.80 8.79
C SER A 643 17.19 -15.69 8.79
N ASN A 644 17.27 -16.90 8.22
CA ASN A 644 16.17 -17.87 8.27
C ASN A 644 15.94 -18.38 9.69
N LYS A 645 14.86 -17.93 10.33
CA LYS A 645 14.48 -18.36 11.68
C LYS A 645 14.16 -19.85 11.78
N ASN A 646 13.88 -20.54 10.68
CA ASN A 646 13.66 -21.99 10.67
C ASN A 646 14.96 -22.80 10.64
N LEU A 647 16.12 -22.14 10.45
CA LEU A 647 17.43 -22.77 10.54
C LEU A 647 17.77 -23.02 12.02
N CYS A 648 17.19 -24.08 12.58
CA CYS A 648 17.35 -24.43 14.00
C CYS A 648 17.94 -25.83 14.22
N SER A 649 18.01 -26.68 13.20
CA SER A 649 18.49 -28.05 13.38
C SER A 649 20.02 -28.09 13.44
N GLU A 650 20.56 -28.77 14.45
CA GLU A 650 22.00 -28.99 14.61
C GLU A 650 22.60 -29.71 13.38
N SER A 651 21.84 -30.61 12.75
CA SER A 651 22.27 -31.30 11.52
C SER A 651 22.50 -30.33 10.36
N ASP A 652 21.63 -29.34 10.17
CA ASP A 652 21.77 -28.37 9.08
C ASP A 652 22.87 -27.35 9.37
N LEU A 653 23.02 -26.93 10.63
CA LEU A 653 24.15 -26.08 11.06
C LEU A 653 25.49 -26.80 10.89
N ASN A 654 25.57 -28.10 11.18
CA ASN A 654 26.75 -28.92 10.90
C ASN A 654 27.09 -28.94 9.40
N LYS A 655 26.10 -29.22 8.53
CA LYS A 655 26.32 -29.21 7.08
C LYS A 655 26.86 -27.87 6.58
N ILE A 656 26.30 -26.75 7.05
CA ILE A 656 26.79 -25.41 6.68
C ILE A 656 28.19 -25.18 7.26
N GLY A 657 28.44 -25.58 8.51
CA GLY A 657 29.75 -25.48 9.15
C GLY A 657 30.85 -26.25 8.39
N ASP A 658 30.55 -27.48 7.98
CA ASP A 658 31.44 -28.32 7.18
C ASP A 658 31.74 -27.70 5.81
N LEU A 659 30.74 -27.09 5.16
CA LEU A 659 30.94 -26.36 3.90
C LEU A 659 31.87 -25.17 4.08
N LEU A 660 31.68 -24.38 5.14
CA LEU A 660 32.52 -23.23 5.46
C LEU A 660 33.95 -23.66 5.84
N LEU A 661 34.10 -24.77 6.57
CA LEU A 661 35.40 -25.33 6.93
C LEU A 661 36.17 -25.78 5.69
N ASN A 662 35.51 -26.53 4.80
CA ASN A 662 36.10 -26.95 3.53
C ASN A 662 36.49 -25.76 2.65
N PHE A 663 35.67 -24.71 2.61
CA PHE A 663 35.98 -23.48 1.89
C PHE A 663 37.17 -22.74 2.50
N HIS A 664 37.22 -22.63 3.83
CA HIS A 664 38.35 -22.00 4.52
C HIS A 664 39.67 -22.75 4.22
N GLN A 665 39.64 -24.09 4.28
CA GLN A 665 40.79 -24.93 3.96
C GLN A 665 41.22 -24.79 2.49
N ALA A 666 40.27 -24.73 1.55
CA ALA A 666 40.57 -24.49 0.14
C ALA A 666 41.18 -23.10 -0.09
N GLY A 667 40.66 -22.06 0.57
CA GLY A 667 41.18 -20.68 0.48
C GLY A 667 42.63 -20.54 0.97
N LEU A 668 43.05 -21.34 1.96
CA LEU A 668 44.45 -21.38 2.41
C LEU A 668 45.39 -21.87 1.29
N LEU A 669 44.92 -22.75 0.39
CA LEU A 669 45.72 -23.23 -0.75
C LEU A 669 45.88 -22.18 -1.85
N PHE A 670 44.98 -21.19 -1.94
CA PHE A 670 45.05 -20.13 -2.96
C PHE A 670 46.02 -18.99 -2.60
N LYS A 671 46.47 -18.89 -1.34
CA LYS A 671 47.42 -17.86 -0.88
C LYS A 671 48.78 -17.91 -1.58
N GLU A 672 49.15 -19.03 -2.20
CA GLU A 672 50.48 -19.19 -2.81
C GLU A 672 50.62 -18.58 -4.21
N LYS A 673 49.53 -18.23 -4.89
CA LYS A 673 49.60 -17.95 -6.34
C LYS A 673 49.37 -16.51 -6.81
N ASP A 674 48.75 -15.65 -6.01
CA ASP A 674 48.49 -14.26 -6.44
C ASP A 674 48.53 -13.28 -5.26
N ASN A 675 49.02 -12.06 -5.50
CA ASN A 675 49.11 -10.91 -4.57
C ASN A 675 47.75 -10.39 -4.03
N PHE A 676 46.72 -11.23 -4.00
CA PHE A 676 45.49 -10.91 -3.29
C PHE A 676 45.81 -10.75 -1.80
N ARG A 677 45.62 -9.51 -1.30
CA ARG A 677 45.70 -9.19 0.13
C ARG A 677 45.06 -10.32 0.93
N SER A 678 45.87 -10.87 1.83
CA SER A 678 45.66 -12.16 2.47
C SER A 678 44.19 -12.39 2.85
N PHE A 679 43.66 -13.51 2.37
CA PHE A 679 42.37 -14.06 2.79
C PHE A 679 42.44 -14.62 4.22
N GLU A 680 43.09 -13.88 5.13
CA GLU A 680 43.26 -14.16 6.55
C GLU A 680 42.08 -13.73 7.40
N GLN A 681 41.12 -13.05 6.78
CA GLN A 681 39.96 -12.57 7.49
C GLN A 681 38.97 -13.72 7.63
N LYS A 682 39.02 -14.37 8.79
CA LYS A 682 37.91 -15.14 9.34
C LYS A 682 36.59 -14.41 9.04
N ILE A 683 35.55 -15.18 8.72
CA ILE A 683 34.22 -14.64 8.38
C ILE A 683 33.74 -13.78 9.55
N GLY A 684 33.28 -12.56 9.30
CA GLY A 684 32.75 -11.74 10.39
C GLY A 684 31.58 -12.44 11.09
N GLY A 685 31.61 -12.55 12.42
CA GLY A 685 30.52 -13.16 13.19
C GLY A 685 29.18 -12.42 13.04
N GLU A 686 29.22 -11.18 12.53
CA GLU A 686 28.04 -10.34 12.27
C GLU A 686 27.05 -10.95 11.27
N ILE A 687 27.47 -11.92 10.45
CA ILE A 687 26.55 -12.59 9.51
C ILE A 687 25.53 -13.51 10.20
N LEU A 688 25.75 -13.84 11.47
CA LEU A 688 24.93 -14.77 12.25
C LEU A 688 23.89 -14.04 13.13
N LEU A 689 23.91 -12.70 13.18
CA LEU A 689 23.18 -11.93 14.19
C LEU A 689 21.65 -12.05 14.11
N ASP A 690 21.12 -12.29 12.91
CA ASP A 690 19.68 -12.44 12.69
C ASP A 690 19.12 -13.78 13.18
N ASN A 691 19.99 -14.70 13.63
CA ASN A 691 19.61 -15.99 14.20
C ASN A 691 20.47 -16.36 15.41
N GLU A 692 19.92 -16.04 16.58
CA GLU A 692 20.53 -16.30 17.90
C GLU A 692 20.95 -17.77 18.10
N ILE A 693 20.16 -18.73 17.59
CA ILE A 693 20.46 -20.16 17.75
C ILE A 693 21.72 -20.51 16.95
N ALA A 694 21.79 -20.11 15.69
CA ALA A 694 22.96 -20.32 14.84
C ALA A 694 24.20 -19.60 15.42
N PHE A 695 24.03 -18.37 15.89
CA PHE A 695 25.10 -17.60 16.53
C PHE A 695 25.70 -18.34 17.73
N LYS A 696 24.85 -18.74 18.69
CA LYS A 696 25.26 -19.48 19.89
C LYS A 696 25.88 -20.83 19.55
N TYR A 697 25.34 -21.51 18.54
CA TYR A 697 25.84 -22.80 18.07
C TYR A 697 27.28 -22.72 17.56
N TYR A 698 27.55 -21.84 16.59
CA TYR A 698 28.89 -21.72 16.00
C TYR A 698 29.92 -21.15 16.97
N PHE A 699 29.50 -20.31 17.93
CA PHE A 699 30.41 -19.84 18.97
C PHE A 699 30.85 -20.95 19.93
N LYS A 700 29.92 -21.84 20.31
CA LYS A 700 30.17 -22.93 21.26
C LYS A 700 30.84 -24.16 20.62
N ASN A 701 30.66 -24.36 19.31
CA ASN A 701 31.22 -25.51 18.61
C ASN A 701 32.69 -25.25 18.22
N GLU A 702 33.63 -25.86 18.93
CA GLU A 702 35.08 -25.66 18.75
C GLU A 702 35.57 -25.97 17.32
N ASN A 703 34.92 -26.89 16.58
CA ASN A 703 35.30 -27.20 15.20
C ASN A 703 35.08 -26.01 14.26
N TYR A 704 34.02 -25.23 14.50
CA TYR A 704 33.60 -24.13 13.62
C TYR A 704 33.88 -22.75 14.19
N LYS A 705 34.10 -22.63 15.51
CA LYS A 705 34.37 -21.35 16.18
C LYS A 705 35.53 -20.59 15.53
N GLN A 706 36.56 -21.30 15.08
CA GLN A 706 37.73 -20.72 14.42
C GLN A 706 37.44 -20.10 13.04
N LEU A 707 36.32 -20.45 12.40
CA LEU A 707 35.91 -19.92 11.08
C LEU A 707 35.50 -18.45 11.16
N PHE A 708 35.08 -17.97 12.34
CA PHE A 708 34.51 -16.66 12.52
C PHE A 708 35.41 -15.70 13.31
N ASN A 709 35.39 -14.43 12.93
CA ASN A 709 36.03 -13.35 13.65
C ASN A 709 35.09 -12.81 14.73
N TRP A 710 35.13 -13.41 15.91
CA TRP A 710 34.34 -12.99 17.07
C TRP A 710 34.81 -11.69 17.72
N LYS A 711 35.95 -11.12 17.30
CA LYS A 711 36.51 -9.90 17.89
C LYS A 711 36.16 -8.62 17.12
N ARG A 712 35.34 -8.69 16.06
CA ARG A 712 34.94 -7.48 15.32
C ARG A 712 33.97 -6.64 16.15
N ASP A 713 34.31 -5.37 16.34
CA ASP A 713 33.44 -4.37 16.98
C ASP A 713 32.08 -4.25 16.28
N LEU A 714 32.03 -4.53 14.97
CA LEU A 714 30.78 -4.54 14.21
C LEU A 714 29.72 -5.51 14.78
N ILE A 715 30.13 -6.62 15.42
CA ILE A 715 29.19 -7.57 16.02
C ILE A 715 28.40 -6.89 17.14
N SER A 716 29.11 -6.20 18.03
CA SER A 716 28.49 -5.56 19.18
C SER A 716 27.68 -4.34 18.78
N THR A 717 28.24 -3.49 17.92
CA THR A 717 27.52 -2.33 17.36
C THR A 717 26.25 -2.77 16.64
N ASP A 718 26.29 -3.76 15.74
CA ASP A 718 25.10 -4.18 15.00
C ASP A 718 24.02 -4.80 15.89
N VAL A 719 24.39 -5.62 16.89
CA VAL A 719 23.40 -6.18 17.81
C VAL A 719 22.75 -5.10 18.65
N ILE A 720 23.52 -4.15 19.16
CA ILE A 720 23.02 -3.11 20.06
C ILE A 720 22.22 -2.05 19.30
N THR A 721 22.62 -1.72 18.07
CA THR A 721 21.97 -0.69 17.24
C THR A 721 20.78 -1.23 16.44
N LYS A 722 20.81 -2.49 15.97
CA LYS A 722 19.81 -3.01 15.02
C LYS A 722 18.88 -4.06 15.62
N LEU A 723 19.28 -4.75 16.70
CA LEU A 723 18.53 -5.90 17.20
C LEU A 723 17.98 -5.66 18.61
N GLU A 724 16.68 -5.89 18.79
CA GLU A 724 16.04 -5.88 20.12
C GLU A 724 16.15 -7.23 20.85
N ASN A 725 17.19 -8.02 20.55
CA ASN A 725 17.39 -9.35 21.12
C ASN A 725 18.26 -9.30 22.38
N LEU A 726 17.60 -9.15 23.53
CA LEU A 726 18.23 -9.06 24.85
C LEU A 726 19.06 -10.31 25.20
N ASN A 727 18.58 -11.50 24.83
CA ASN A 727 19.27 -12.77 25.12
C ASN A 727 20.59 -12.88 24.36
N LEU A 728 20.65 -12.34 23.14
CA LEU A 728 21.87 -12.30 22.35
C LEU A 728 22.84 -11.27 22.93
N ILE A 729 22.37 -10.08 23.32
CA ILE A 729 23.20 -9.05 23.98
C ILE A 729 23.87 -9.61 25.23
N GLN A 730 23.10 -10.26 26.10
CA GLN A 730 23.63 -10.90 27.30
C GLN A 730 24.68 -11.96 26.96
N PHE A 731 24.39 -12.80 25.95
CA PHE A 731 25.33 -13.82 25.51
C PHE A 731 26.65 -13.25 24.98
N LEU A 732 26.63 -12.15 24.23
CA LEU A 732 27.86 -11.50 23.75
C LEU A 732 28.74 -11.05 24.91
N LEU A 733 28.14 -10.48 25.95
CA LEU A 733 28.84 -9.97 27.13
C LEU A 733 29.44 -11.08 27.97
N GLU A 734 28.66 -12.12 28.28
CA GLU A 734 29.12 -13.28 29.05
C GLU A 734 30.29 -14.02 28.38
N ASN A 735 30.47 -13.84 27.07
CA ASN A 735 31.47 -14.55 26.27
C ASN A 735 32.53 -13.61 25.66
N GLU A 736 32.57 -12.33 26.08
CA GLU A 736 33.55 -11.33 25.62
C GLU A 736 33.62 -11.16 24.07
N ILE A 737 32.47 -11.26 23.39
CA ILE A 737 32.37 -11.20 21.93
C ILE A 737 32.27 -9.74 21.45
N GLY A 738 33.00 -9.40 20.40
CA GLY A 738 32.91 -8.10 19.72
C GLY A 738 33.52 -6.92 20.50
N GLN A 739 34.39 -7.19 21.47
CA GLN A 739 35.10 -6.20 22.30
C GLN A 739 34.18 -5.04 22.73
N ILE A 740 33.04 -5.38 23.34
CA ILE A 740 32.05 -4.39 23.80
C ILE A 740 32.74 -3.41 24.75
N SER A 741 33.08 -2.23 24.25
CA SER A 741 33.47 -1.12 25.11
C SER A 741 32.23 -0.71 25.88
N ILE A 742 32.18 -1.07 27.16
CA ILE A 742 31.04 -0.86 28.06
C ILE A 742 30.50 0.57 27.92
N ASP A 743 31.41 1.53 27.79
CA ASP A 743 31.13 2.94 27.72
C ASP A 743 30.57 3.41 26.37
N LEU A 744 31.06 2.88 25.26
CA LEU A 744 30.58 3.27 23.92
C LEU A 744 29.23 2.63 23.62
N SER A 745 29.05 1.38 24.04
CA SER A 745 27.94 0.54 23.61
C SER A 745 26.56 1.01 24.07
N ILE A 746 26.41 1.50 25.30
CA ILE A 746 25.10 2.01 25.77
C ILE A 746 24.67 3.29 25.01
N SER A 747 25.63 4.07 24.50
CA SER A 747 25.35 5.27 23.73
C SER A 747 24.87 4.99 22.31
N GLU A 748 25.08 3.78 21.78
CA GLU A 748 24.68 3.38 20.43
C GLU A 748 23.29 2.73 20.37
N VAL A 749 22.63 2.57 21.51
CA VAL A 749 21.33 1.90 21.57
C VAL A 749 20.29 2.65 20.76
N CYS A 750 19.47 1.91 20.01
CA CYS A 750 18.37 2.46 19.20
C CYS A 750 16.97 2.18 19.77
N SER A 751 16.83 1.45 20.89
CA SER A 751 15.52 1.21 21.52
C SER A 751 15.54 1.29 23.05
N ILE A 752 14.43 1.75 23.64
CA ILE A 752 14.28 1.88 25.10
C ILE A 752 14.44 0.52 25.77
N LYS A 753 13.90 -0.54 25.16
CA LYS A 753 13.95 -1.90 25.69
C LYS A 753 15.39 -2.38 25.86
N VAL A 754 16.23 -2.17 24.84
CA VAL A 754 17.66 -2.54 24.91
C VAL A 754 18.39 -1.67 25.92
N LEU A 755 18.10 -0.36 25.96
CA LEU A 755 18.75 0.56 26.89
C LEU A 755 18.44 0.17 28.33
N ASP A 756 17.18 -0.13 28.61
CA ASP A 756 16.71 -0.46 29.94
C ASP A 756 17.34 -1.75 30.45
N PHE A 757 17.39 -2.78 29.60
CA PHE A 757 18.07 -4.03 29.89
C PHE A 757 19.57 -3.82 30.16
N MET A 758 20.26 -3.09 29.28
CA MET A 758 21.68 -2.80 29.46
C MET A 758 21.95 -2.01 30.75
N TYR A 759 21.15 -0.98 31.03
CA TYR A 759 21.36 -0.11 32.18
C TYR A 759 20.97 -0.79 33.51
N ASN A 760 19.75 -1.32 33.61
CA ASN A 760 19.25 -1.86 34.87
C ASN A 760 19.75 -3.28 35.14
N ASP A 761 19.74 -4.15 34.13
CA ASP A 761 19.98 -5.59 34.32
C ASP A 761 21.46 -5.95 34.15
N LEU A 762 22.15 -5.32 33.20
CA LEU A 762 23.57 -5.58 32.93
C LEU A 762 24.52 -4.58 33.63
N GLY A 763 23.97 -3.54 34.28
CA GLY A 763 24.75 -2.58 35.06
C GLY A 763 25.52 -1.55 34.24
N PHE A 764 25.23 -1.40 32.95
CA PHE A 764 25.88 -0.40 32.10
C PHE A 764 25.54 1.01 32.57
N ARG A 765 26.51 1.91 32.45
CA ARG A 765 26.34 3.32 32.79
C ARG A 765 26.80 4.17 31.63
N PHE A 766 26.17 5.32 31.48
CA PHE A 766 26.60 6.33 30.52
C PHE A 766 27.94 6.91 30.99
N ASN A 767 29.00 6.76 30.17
CA ASN A 767 30.28 7.42 30.42
C ASN A 767 30.13 8.94 30.22
N SER A 768 30.82 9.73 31.04
CA SER A 768 30.87 11.18 30.93
C SER A 768 31.12 11.62 29.49
N ASN A 769 32.09 11.03 28.76
CA ASN A 769 32.69 11.66 27.59
C ASN A 769 31.93 11.62 26.25
N ASN A 770 30.88 10.82 26.04
CA ASN A 770 30.15 10.73 24.75
C ASN A 770 28.71 10.14 24.87
N SER A 771 28.07 10.22 26.04
CA SER A 771 26.95 9.33 26.39
C SER A 771 25.68 9.42 25.53
N LEU A 772 25.40 10.57 24.89
CA LEU A 772 24.13 10.77 24.18
C LEU A 772 24.26 11.21 22.71
N GLU A 773 25.47 11.34 22.16
CA GLU A 773 25.65 11.88 20.81
C GLU A 773 24.97 11.02 19.72
N LYS A 774 25.05 9.69 19.80
CA LYS A 774 24.39 8.86 18.77
C LYS A 774 22.88 8.86 18.94
N ILE A 775 22.37 8.75 20.17
CA ILE A 775 20.93 8.81 20.50
C ILE A 775 20.32 10.18 20.12
N SER A 776 21.06 11.28 20.31
CA SER A 776 20.60 12.62 19.97
C SER A 776 20.43 12.80 18.45
N ASN A 777 21.28 12.13 17.66
CA ASN A 777 21.29 12.18 16.19
C ASN A 777 20.31 11.21 15.51
N LEU A 778 19.65 10.32 16.25
CA LEU A 778 18.57 9.49 15.71
C LEU A 778 17.38 10.38 15.29
N ASN A 779 16.80 10.13 14.12
CA ASN A 779 15.80 11.00 13.49
C ASN A 779 14.38 10.41 13.47
N ASP A 780 14.16 9.21 14.00
CA ASP A 780 12.83 8.61 14.07
C ASP A 780 12.03 9.16 15.27
N TRP A 781 10.71 8.93 15.28
CA TRP A 781 9.83 9.43 16.33
C TRP A 781 10.17 8.83 17.70
N ASP A 782 10.54 7.54 17.72
CA ASP A 782 10.92 6.79 18.91
C ASP A 782 12.22 7.31 19.55
N SER A 783 13.10 7.94 18.76
CA SER A 783 14.35 8.53 19.23
C SER A 783 14.15 9.65 20.24
N ASN A 784 13.02 10.38 20.20
CA ASN A 784 12.75 11.40 21.20
C ASN A 784 12.51 10.76 22.56
N TYR A 785 11.69 9.69 22.61
CA TYR A 785 11.43 8.96 23.84
C TYR A 785 12.69 8.28 24.36
N LEU A 786 13.47 7.66 23.47
CA LEU A 786 14.75 7.08 23.85
C LEU A 786 15.69 8.13 24.43
N PHE A 787 15.83 9.28 23.75
CA PHE A 787 16.63 10.39 24.25
C PHE A 787 16.16 10.88 25.63
N TYR A 788 14.85 11.07 25.82
CA TYR A 788 14.29 11.49 27.11
C TYR A 788 14.54 10.46 28.20
N TYR A 789 14.37 9.18 27.88
CA TYR A 789 14.60 8.08 28.80
C TYR A 789 16.07 8.03 29.23
N SER A 790 16.99 8.07 28.27
CA SER A 790 18.43 8.08 28.49
C SER A 790 18.87 9.28 29.33
N LEU A 791 18.40 10.50 29.01
CA LEU A 791 18.74 11.70 29.77
C LEU A 791 18.22 11.64 31.21
N ASN A 792 17.00 11.15 31.42
CA ASN A 792 16.47 10.98 32.78
C ASN A 792 17.26 9.94 33.58
N LYS A 793 17.74 8.85 32.95
CA LYS A 793 18.61 7.87 33.63
C LYS A 793 19.93 8.49 34.06
N ILE A 794 20.53 9.32 33.20
CA ILE A 794 21.75 10.08 33.50
C ILE A 794 21.53 11.02 34.70
N ILE A 795 20.44 11.81 34.67
CA ILE A 795 20.07 12.72 35.78
C ILE A 795 19.88 11.94 37.09
N ASN A 796 19.13 10.84 37.05
CA ASN A 796 18.80 10.07 38.25
C ASN A 796 19.99 9.30 38.84
N SER A 797 21.04 9.02 38.07
CA SER A 797 22.24 8.36 38.61
C SER A 797 23.07 9.22 39.56
N GLY A 798 22.78 10.51 39.70
CA GLY A 798 23.54 11.40 40.59
C GLY A 798 24.96 11.60 40.09
N ILE A 799 25.07 12.17 38.89
CA ILE A 799 26.35 12.49 38.24
C ILE A 799 27.23 13.25 39.23
N SER A 800 28.44 12.74 39.53
CA SER A 800 29.38 13.48 40.35
C SER A 800 29.73 14.80 39.64
N SER A 801 29.99 15.87 40.40
CA SER A 801 30.31 17.21 39.85
C SER A 801 31.44 17.22 38.82
N ASP A 802 32.25 16.16 38.78
CA ASP A 802 33.41 16.02 37.90
C ASP A 802 33.08 15.33 36.57
N GLN A 803 31.89 14.74 36.42
CA GLN A 803 31.43 14.05 35.21
C GLN A 803 30.51 14.94 34.38
N LYS A 804 31.03 15.54 33.31
CA LYS A 804 30.20 16.28 32.34
C LYS A 804 29.47 15.32 31.40
N THR A 805 28.21 15.58 31.08
CA THR A 805 27.42 14.81 30.10
C THR A 805 27.48 15.48 28.73
N PHE A 806 28.20 14.90 27.77
CA PHE A 806 28.20 15.47 26.42
C PHE A 806 26.91 15.13 25.68
N VAL A 807 26.08 16.14 25.45
CA VAL A 807 24.98 16.06 24.47
C VAL A 807 25.34 16.90 23.25
N THR A 808 25.76 16.18 22.21
CA THR A 808 26.13 16.79 20.95
C THR A 808 24.89 17.02 20.08
N PHE A 809 24.64 18.28 19.70
CA PHE A 809 23.79 18.62 18.56
C PHE A 809 24.60 19.50 17.60
N LYS A 810 24.57 19.18 16.31
CA LYS A 810 25.27 19.98 15.29
C LYS A 810 24.60 21.34 15.08
N GLU A 811 23.29 21.35 14.87
CA GLU A 811 22.49 22.56 14.62
C GLU A 811 21.05 22.31 15.11
N ILE A 812 20.30 23.36 15.45
CA ILE A 812 18.86 23.23 15.75
C ILE A 812 18.14 22.92 14.44
N ASN A 813 17.46 21.79 14.39
CA ASN A 813 16.69 21.36 13.24
C ASN A 813 15.40 20.63 13.70
N ASN A 814 14.62 20.17 12.72
CA ASN A 814 13.36 19.48 12.99
C ASN A 814 13.51 18.24 13.87
N SER A 815 14.59 17.47 13.70
CA SER A 815 14.73 16.19 14.38
C SER A 815 15.17 16.32 15.84
N ASN A 816 15.81 17.44 16.21
CA ASN A 816 16.32 17.63 17.56
C ASN A 816 15.67 18.75 18.37
N TYR A 817 14.81 19.60 17.78
CA TYR A 817 14.13 20.68 18.49
C TYR A 817 13.49 20.22 19.81
N ARG A 818 12.74 19.12 19.76
CA ARG A 818 12.09 18.51 20.94
C ARG A 818 13.07 17.98 21.98
N LYS A 819 14.26 17.53 21.55
CA LYS A 819 15.33 17.04 22.44
C LYS A 819 15.97 18.22 23.18
N ILE A 820 16.24 19.31 22.46
CA ILE A 820 16.83 20.53 23.04
C ILE A 820 15.85 21.21 24.00
N LYS A 821 14.55 21.32 23.64
CA LYS A 821 13.51 21.85 24.55
C LYS A 821 13.38 21.02 25.83
N PHE A 822 13.48 19.69 25.72
CA PHE A 822 13.48 18.83 26.90
C PHE A 822 14.69 19.09 27.80
N ILE A 823 15.90 19.21 27.24
CA ILE A 823 17.10 19.58 28.01
C ILE A 823 16.92 20.93 28.71
N GLN A 824 16.45 21.94 27.98
CA GLN A 824 16.17 23.27 28.53
C GLN A 824 15.20 23.18 29.73
N SER A 825 14.14 22.39 29.62
CA SER A 825 13.19 22.19 30.72
C SER A 825 13.83 21.56 31.96
N LYS A 826 14.81 20.68 31.78
CA LYS A 826 15.55 20.03 32.88
C LYS A 826 16.56 20.95 33.54
N ILE A 827 17.12 21.90 32.79
CA ILE A 827 17.99 22.93 33.37
C ILE A 827 17.16 23.94 34.14
N ASN A 828 16.07 24.42 33.55
CA ASN A 828 15.20 25.43 34.17
C ASN A 828 14.60 24.96 35.50
N ASN A 829 14.32 23.66 35.65
CA ASN A 829 13.81 23.10 36.91
C ASN A 829 14.92 22.63 37.88
N GLY A 830 16.19 22.86 37.56
CA GLY A 830 17.35 22.51 38.38
C GLY A 830 17.70 21.01 38.41
N SER A 831 17.04 20.17 37.61
CA SER A 831 17.35 18.72 37.54
C SER A 831 18.59 18.40 36.70
N LEU A 832 19.08 19.36 35.91
CA LEU A 832 20.29 19.23 35.10
C LEU A 832 21.12 20.51 35.19
N ASP A 833 22.38 20.39 35.62
CA ASP A 833 23.30 21.53 35.63
C ASP A 833 23.73 21.87 34.20
N GLU A 834 23.59 23.13 33.80
CA GLU A 834 23.99 23.61 32.47
C GLU A 834 25.48 23.35 32.20
N SER A 835 26.34 23.46 33.21
CA SER A 835 27.79 23.24 33.08
C SER A 835 28.17 21.80 32.72
N ASN A 836 27.22 20.87 32.91
CA ASN A 836 27.35 19.47 32.53
C ASN A 836 26.96 19.21 31.08
N ILE A 837 26.61 20.21 30.27
CA ILE A 837 26.22 20.03 28.87
C ILE A 837 27.18 20.79 27.96
N LYS A 838 27.59 20.17 26.86
CA LYS A 838 28.46 20.79 25.86
C LYS A 838 27.95 20.53 24.44
N PHE A 839 27.86 21.59 23.65
CA PHE A 839 27.50 21.56 22.23
C PHE A 839 28.77 21.51 21.37
N THR A 840 28.71 20.83 20.21
CA THR A 840 29.89 20.66 19.32
C THR A 840 30.34 21.93 18.63
N ASN A 841 29.40 22.82 18.31
CA ASN A 841 29.74 24.14 17.80
C ASN A 841 30.03 25.03 19.00
N SER A 842 31.19 25.69 18.99
CA SER A 842 31.84 26.42 20.10
C SER A 842 31.04 27.56 20.77
N LEU A 843 29.75 27.70 20.46
CA LEU A 843 28.82 28.59 21.14
C LEU A 843 28.38 27.95 22.46
N ASN A 844 28.28 28.76 23.51
CA ASN A 844 27.80 28.28 24.81
C ASN A 844 26.33 27.81 24.68
N PHE A 845 25.89 26.83 25.50
CA PHE A 845 24.50 26.32 25.46
C PHE A 845 23.46 27.43 25.51
N TYR A 846 23.71 28.41 26.37
CA TYR A 846 22.93 29.63 26.48
C TYR A 846 22.71 30.34 25.13
N GLU A 847 23.73 30.46 24.27
CA GLU A 847 23.59 31.14 22.97
C GLU A 847 22.75 30.33 21.99
N ASN A 848 22.94 29.00 21.97
CA ASN A 848 22.12 28.11 21.13
C ASN A 848 20.65 28.11 21.59
N THR A 849 20.38 28.03 22.89
CA THR A 849 19.01 28.08 23.41
C THR A 849 18.39 29.47 23.35
N LYS A 850 19.19 30.55 23.35
CA LYS A 850 18.69 31.91 23.09
C LYS A 850 17.98 32.00 21.76
N SER A 851 18.47 31.30 20.73
CA SER A 851 17.79 31.24 19.43
C SER A 851 16.43 30.53 19.50
N LEU A 852 16.21 29.60 20.43
CA LEU A 852 14.92 28.94 20.63
C LEU A 852 13.86 29.84 21.29
N TYR A 853 14.26 31.02 21.78
CA TYR A 853 13.34 32.08 22.21
C TYR A 853 12.98 33.04 21.07
N ASN A 854 13.47 32.81 19.84
CA ASN A 854 13.12 33.59 18.66
C ASN A 854 12.14 32.80 17.77
N ILE A 855 10.96 33.37 17.52
CA ILE A 855 9.92 32.75 16.69
C ILE A 855 10.43 32.41 15.29
N ASN A 856 11.33 33.22 14.72
CA ASN A 856 11.88 33.01 13.39
C ASN A 856 12.63 31.68 13.33
N THR A 857 13.44 31.38 14.35
CA THR A 857 14.18 30.11 14.44
C THR A 857 13.22 28.92 14.42
N VAL A 858 12.09 29.00 15.11
CA VAL A 858 11.08 27.93 15.14
C VAL A 858 10.33 27.83 13.81
N VAL A 859 10.01 28.96 13.18
CA VAL A 859 9.38 29.00 11.85
C VAL A 859 10.27 28.40 10.77
N TYR A 860 11.59 28.66 10.80
CA TYR A 860 12.55 28.06 9.88
C TYR A 860 12.59 26.53 9.92
N LEU A 861 12.11 25.92 11.00
CA LEU A 861 11.98 24.47 11.09
C LEU A 861 10.83 23.95 10.22
N GLY A 862 9.83 24.78 9.86
CA GLY A 862 8.73 24.37 8.99
C GLY A 862 7.76 23.35 9.63
N ASN A 863 7.69 23.30 10.96
CA ASN A 863 6.78 22.43 11.70
C ASN A 863 5.82 23.25 12.56
N GLU A 864 4.54 23.27 12.16
CA GLU A 864 3.50 24.07 12.83
C GLU A 864 3.31 23.71 14.31
N ASN A 865 3.48 22.44 14.69
CA ASN A 865 3.34 22.03 16.09
C ASN A 865 4.44 22.63 16.96
N PHE A 866 5.62 22.90 16.40
CA PHE A 866 6.70 23.57 17.15
C PHE A 866 6.38 25.04 17.34
N ILE A 867 5.76 25.68 16.34
CA ILE A 867 5.30 27.06 16.43
C ILE A 867 4.23 27.19 17.52
N TYR A 868 3.19 26.34 17.50
CA TYR A 868 2.17 26.36 18.55
C TYR A 868 2.75 26.09 19.93
N SER A 869 3.62 25.08 20.07
CA SER A 869 4.29 24.78 21.33
C SER A 869 5.14 25.94 21.84
N PHE A 870 5.79 26.70 20.95
CA PHE A 870 6.57 27.88 21.31
C PHE A 870 5.67 29.02 21.80
N LEU A 871 4.52 29.24 21.16
CA LEU A 871 3.56 30.27 21.56
C LEU A 871 2.90 29.94 22.92
N ASP A 872 2.52 28.68 23.12
CA ASP A 872 2.00 28.20 24.41
C ASP A 872 3.04 28.39 25.54
N GLU A 873 4.33 28.15 25.24
CA GLU A 873 5.43 28.36 26.18
C GLU A 873 5.63 29.86 26.50
N PHE A 874 5.57 30.73 25.49
CA PHE A 874 5.63 32.19 25.67
C PHE A 874 4.51 32.68 26.60
N ASP A 875 3.28 32.22 26.36
CA ASP A 875 2.12 32.66 27.14
C ASP A 875 2.23 32.28 28.61
N GLN A 876 2.81 31.12 28.90
CA GLN A 876 3.01 30.58 30.25
C GLN A 876 4.28 31.09 30.94
N SER A 877 5.21 31.70 30.21
CA SER A 877 6.50 32.11 30.76
C SER A 877 6.39 33.39 31.60
N ASN A 878 7.07 33.40 32.74
CA ASN A 878 7.28 34.62 33.55
C ASN A 878 8.41 35.51 32.99
N GLU A 879 9.18 35.00 32.03
CA GLU A 879 10.34 35.68 31.43
C GLU A 879 10.06 36.09 29.98
N LYS A 880 8.87 36.65 29.72
CA LYS A 880 8.44 37.03 28.36
C LYS A 880 9.42 37.95 27.63
N TYR A 881 10.17 38.77 28.37
CA TYR A 881 11.21 39.67 27.83
C TYR A 881 12.36 38.94 27.12
N ASN A 882 12.55 37.63 27.34
CA ASN A 882 13.56 36.83 26.65
C ASN A 882 13.12 36.37 25.26
N TYR A 883 11.82 36.47 24.93
CA TYR A 883 11.28 36.00 23.66
C TYR A 883 11.24 37.11 22.62
N ASN A 884 11.59 36.75 21.38
CA ASN A 884 11.39 37.59 20.20
C ASN A 884 10.27 37.00 19.34
N LEU A 885 9.15 37.71 19.28
CA LEU A 885 7.97 37.35 18.47
C LEU A 885 7.91 38.09 17.12
N GLU A 886 8.87 38.97 16.82
CA GLU A 886 8.88 39.72 15.56
C GLU A 886 9.30 38.81 14.41
N LEU A 887 8.40 38.58 13.45
CA LEU A 887 8.68 37.79 12.26
C LEU A 887 9.51 38.59 11.25
N ASP A 888 10.65 38.05 10.84
CA ASP A 888 11.42 38.53 9.70
C ASP A 888 10.72 38.20 8.37
N ASP A 889 11.10 38.87 7.29
CA ASP A 889 10.40 38.73 6.01
C ASP A 889 10.55 37.32 5.42
N LYS A 890 11.66 36.64 5.70
CA LYS A 890 11.90 35.28 5.21
C LYS A 890 11.03 34.25 5.96
N SER A 891 10.80 34.43 7.25
CA SER A 891 9.91 33.63 8.08
C SER A 891 8.45 33.87 7.74
N LYS A 892 8.05 35.13 7.44
CA LYS A 892 6.73 35.43 6.87
C LYS A 892 6.51 34.67 5.57
N ASN A 893 7.49 34.71 4.67
CA ASN A 893 7.40 34.01 3.38
C ASN A 893 7.29 32.49 3.56
N LEU A 894 8.06 31.88 4.47
CA LEU A 894 7.95 30.45 4.78
C LEU A 894 6.58 30.11 5.39
N LEU A 895 6.04 30.96 6.25
CA LEU A 895 4.70 30.76 6.79
C LEU A 895 3.65 30.77 5.69
N LEU A 896 3.74 31.64 4.68
CA LEU A 896 2.76 31.67 3.58
C LEU A 896 2.62 30.33 2.83
N GLU A 897 3.63 29.46 2.89
CA GLU A 897 3.57 28.11 2.30
C GLU A 897 2.77 27.12 3.17
N SER A 898 2.54 27.42 4.46
CA SER A 898 1.71 26.61 5.35
C SER A 898 0.21 26.82 5.05
N PRO A 899 -0.59 25.73 5.06
CA PRO A 899 -2.04 25.83 4.92
C PRO A 899 -2.72 26.57 6.08
N ASN A 900 -2.04 26.71 7.23
CA ASN A 900 -2.56 27.34 8.45
C ASN A 900 -1.94 28.72 8.74
N HIS A 901 -1.27 29.33 7.76
CA HIS A 901 -0.49 30.56 7.97
C HIS A 901 -1.27 31.74 8.52
N GLU A 902 -2.50 31.99 8.03
CA GLU A 902 -3.33 33.08 8.54
C GLU A 902 -3.64 32.90 10.03
N LYS A 903 -3.95 31.67 10.44
CA LYS A 903 -4.22 31.34 11.84
C LYS A 903 -2.96 31.52 12.71
N ILE A 904 -1.81 31.04 12.24
CA ILE A 904 -0.54 31.17 12.96
C ILE A 904 -0.17 32.66 13.11
N ILE A 905 -0.26 33.44 12.03
CA ILE A 905 0.05 34.88 12.04
C ILE A 905 -0.91 35.64 12.96
N ASN A 906 -2.21 35.32 12.92
CA ASN A 906 -3.20 35.97 13.78
C ASN A 906 -2.95 35.63 15.26
N ASN A 907 -2.62 34.37 15.59
CA ASN A 907 -2.24 33.99 16.95
C ASN A 907 -0.99 34.75 17.43
N ILE A 908 0.04 34.87 16.59
CA ILE A 908 1.24 35.64 16.92
C ILE A 908 0.89 37.11 17.18
N LYS A 909 0.05 37.73 16.33
CA LYS A 909 -0.39 39.12 16.51
C LYS A 909 -1.18 39.32 17.80
N GLU A 910 -2.15 38.43 18.07
CA GLU A 910 -2.98 38.48 19.28
C GLU A 910 -2.10 38.39 20.55
N ILE A 911 -1.13 37.48 20.56
CA ILE A 911 -0.19 37.32 21.67
C ILE A 911 0.68 38.58 21.85
N ILE A 912 1.17 39.17 20.76
CA ILE A 912 1.95 40.42 20.79
C ILE A 912 1.09 41.58 21.33
N GLU A 913 -0.14 41.74 20.84
CA GLU A 913 -1.06 42.79 21.30
C GLU A 913 -1.39 42.63 22.78
N ASN A 914 -1.67 41.40 23.23
CA ASN A 914 -1.93 41.12 24.64
C ASN A 914 -0.71 41.43 25.52
N TYR A 915 0.50 41.12 25.05
CA TYR A 915 1.74 41.39 25.79
C TYR A 915 2.06 42.87 25.95
N TYR A 916 1.80 43.71 24.95
CA TYR A 916 2.04 45.16 25.05
C TYR A 916 0.94 45.91 25.79
N ASN A 917 -0.27 45.33 25.89
CA ASN A 917 -1.39 45.93 26.61
C ASN A 917 -1.45 45.55 28.10
N SER A 918 -0.72 44.50 28.51
CA SER A 918 -0.51 44.11 29.92
C SER A 918 0.70 44.80 30.52
#